data_AF-A0A7X5Q8J5-F1
#
_entry.id   AF-A0A7X5Q8J5-F1
#
_cell.length_a   1.000
_cell.length_b   1.000
_cell.length_c   1.000
_cell.angle_alpha   90.00
_cell.angle_beta   90.00
_cell.angle_gamma   90.00
#
_symmetry.space_group_name_H-M   'P 1'
#
loop_
_entity.id
_entity.type
_entity.pdbx_description
1 polymer ?
#
loop_
_entity_poly.entity_id
_entity_poly.type
_entity_poly.pdbx_seq_one_letter_code
_entity_poly.pdbx_strand_id
1 'polypeptide(L)'
;MESGSSSPVANGRTSPQSFTHSPPLDNSQDWGVLTRIADTFQMSINPIAEKYKEVTERCFERAIEECQRHNWIIIDFLQKDLGAITDFKGRTFLTRALEKQPIFLVNQLLSYPSFITKTDREGRTALHVASAIGSLSIYPKLLNPSLLEVRNQQGETPIHTAILAGKHESLSLLLKNKANPHAIFNWNEIQVNALSLAVLRGANDCVDILFSKDLFQQFPNIGNLLHLAMYASQSSTIRHCLNKYSSLLEPLLQQEDSNGLIPMQLAEALGKEEICHIFNRTEAPPLSTSTQLPTHQPILADTTAPLTTNAITKTASFTSNQATKHYERIPDFSEIHSDYGLMPDSPKKKEPVYQATPNHVTANTASLGMSRKEPVYMATPDHVKAIPDKDQETQLLAQIVRCQSNALEIEKKLLGENNIQVAMRCQELGNAHYKSGEFAQSLEYHLQALTVQQRIHGKDHANTASSHHSVACSYFSLKRHKEALEEMHTAIRIQRKNGVDRLTLLASYKNISVILLALENYEAALEYANLKYDIQRELTGGLDLDTATSNEKMAVLLRKLKRFDEARAQDKNALRIRVTLNNQHLAAQSHARIGENYSLQERHKEALKYYQTALDTITVVENGENSLLAARIYNYLGSCFWALKLYKDATKHDEKALGIYVNILGKEHPVVASCRNNLGWCYGELGNLKKALKQEKEVLKFRMKVLPEDDLDLATSYNNVGTTLTALKKEKATALSYKQEALKIRLKKLEPNDLLIVISKINIGISLGGLKRHVESGREFLEALEICKNTVGEKHEQTVRCYNCIGVSFGMRERYDDALEYLMKAFTLAGELFTDDHMTHEYCLHNLLITLEKHPDPEIQEKTTEEVYAQCVERFGDGHKLLSLFKKSKKK
;
A
#
# COMPACT_ATOMS: atom_id res chain seq x y z
N MET A 1 -57.40 21.62 15.53
CA MET A 1 -58.22 21.87 16.73
C MET A 1 -57.24 21.81 17.89
N GLU A 2 -56.62 22.96 18.18
CA GLU A 2 -56.88 23.79 19.37
C GLU A 2 -56.28 23.15 20.63
N SER A 3 -55.50 23.78 21.50
CA SER A 3 -54.92 25.12 21.58
C SER A 3 -54.17 25.22 22.91
N GLY A 4 -53.08 26.00 22.94
CA GLY A 4 -52.61 26.76 24.11
C GLY A 4 -51.75 26.02 25.15
N SER A 5 -50.52 26.40 25.49
CA SER A 5 -49.87 27.71 25.72
C SER A 5 -49.47 27.84 27.20
N SER A 6 -48.32 28.46 27.41
CA SER A 6 -47.78 29.05 28.64
C SER A 6 -46.99 28.15 29.60
N SER A 7 -45.67 28.36 29.52
CA SER A 7 -44.73 28.36 30.64
C SER A 7 -45.12 29.40 31.70
N PRO A 8 -44.58 29.28 32.93
CA PRO A 8 -43.56 30.23 33.32
C PRO A 8 -42.38 29.65 34.11
N VAL A 9 -41.32 30.44 34.09
CA VAL A 9 -40.00 30.29 34.71
C VAL A 9 -40.04 30.65 36.20
N ALA A 10 -39.27 29.92 37.04
CA ALA A 10 -38.31 30.43 38.03
C ALA A 10 -38.29 29.71 39.39
N ASN A 11 -37.08 29.20 39.71
CA ASN A 11 -36.40 29.20 41.01
C ASN A 11 -36.91 28.35 42.19
N GLY A 12 -36.01 27.44 42.62
CA GLY A 12 -35.62 27.39 44.03
C GLY A 12 -35.66 26.01 44.70
N ARG A 13 -34.53 25.31 44.63
CA ARG A 13 -33.92 24.43 45.67
C ARG A 13 -34.85 23.59 46.55
N THR A 14 -34.74 22.27 46.38
CA THR A 14 -34.54 21.30 47.49
C THR A 14 -33.96 19.99 46.94
N SER A 15 -32.94 19.46 47.61
CA SER A 15 -32.39 18.10 47.46
C SER A 15 -33.47 17.02 47.71
N PRO A 16 -33.30 15.74 47.27
CA PRO A 16 -32.67 14.77 48.17
C PRO A 16 -31.96 13.54 47.52
N GLN A 17 -30.98 13.04 48.28
CA GLN A 17 -30.66 11.63 48.58
C GLN A 17 -30.71 10.55 47.49
N SER A 18 -29.52 9.98 47.24
CA SER A 18 -29.23 8.78 46.48
C SER A 18 -29.54 7.48 47.25
N PHE A 19 -30.46 6.69 46.74
CA PHE A 19 -30.61 5.25 46.98
C PHE A 19 -30.92 4.57 45.66
N THR A 20 -30.04 3.70 45.17
CA THR A 20 -30.44 2.60 44.25
C THR A 20 -29.46 1.43 44.39
N HIS A 21 -30.00 0.29 44.82
CA HIS A 21 -29.42 -1.04 44.73
C HIS A 21 -30.00 -1.77 43.49
N SER A 22 -29.11 -2.32 42.66
CA SER A 22 -29.20 -3.55 41.82
C SER A 22 -30.06 -3.56 40.54
N PRO A 23 -29.75 -4.40 39.50
CA PRO A 23 -28.76 -5.51 39.42
C PRO A 23 -27.73 -5.39 38.24
N PRO A 24 -26.71 -6.29 38.16
CA PRO A 24 -25.68 -6.23 37.12
C PRO A 24 -26.17 -6.85 35.80
N LEU A 25 -25.92 -6.15 34.69
CA LEU A 25 -26.06 -6.70 33.34
C LEU A 25 -24.79 -7.46 32.97
N ASP A 26 -24.96 -8.75 32.72
CA ASP A 26 -23.97 -9.72 32.28
C ASP A 26 -23.62 -9.48 30.79
N ASN A 27 -22.48 -8.85 30.51
CA ASN A 27 -21.94 -8.62 29.16
C ASN A 27 -20.93 -9.71 28.74
N SER A 28 -21.22 -10.98 29.04
CA SER A 28 -20.39 -12.12 28.62
C SER A 28 -20.72 -12.68 27.23
N GLN A 29 -21.78 -12.19 26.55
CA GLN A 29 -22.15 -12.66 25.21
C GLN A 29 -21.53 -11.87 24.04
N ASP A 30 -21.11 -10.63 24.23
CA ASP A 30 -20.51 -9.82 23.13
C ASP A 30 -19.02 -10.14 22.88
N TRP A 31 -18.30 -10.63 23.91
CA TRP A 31 -16.90 -11.01 23.76
C TRP A 31 -16.72 -12.35 23.06
N GLY A 32 -17.68 -13.29 23.18
CA GLY A 32 -17.63 -14.57 22.47
C GLY A 32 -17.74 -14.44 20.96
N VAL A 33 -18.39 -13.38 20.47
CA VAL A 33 -18.47 -13.06 19.03
C VAL A 33 -17.16 -12.44 18.55
N LEU A 34 -16.54 -11.55 19.34
CA LEU A 34 -15.25 -10.93 19.01
C LEU A 34 -14.07 -11.91 19.07
N THR A 35 -14.06 -12.88 20.00
CA THR A 35 -13.03 -13.93 20.04
C THR A 35 -13.22 -14.93 18.90
N ARG A 36 -14.46 -15.28 18.53
CA ARG A 36 -14.71 -16.09 17.32
C ARG A 36 -14.32 -15.33 16.04
N ILE A 37 -14.54 -14.03 15.98
CA ILE A 37 -14.06 -13.19 14.86
C ILE A 37 -12.52 -13.15 14.85
N ALA A 38 -11.85 -13.04 16.01
CA ALA A 38 -10.39 -13.08 16.09
C ALA A 38 -9.80 -14.43 15.65
N ASP A 39 -10.40 -15.54 16.07
CA ASP A 39 -9.94 -16.89 15.70
C ASP A 39 -10.25 -17.22 14.22
N THR A 40 -11.34 -16.68 13.66
CA THR A 40 -11.68 -16.83 12.23
C THR A 40 -10.82 -15.95 11.32
N PHE A 41 -10.22 -14.87 11.84
CA PHE A 41 -9.36 -13.94 11.09
C PHE A 41 -7.85 -14.19 11.26
N GLN A 42 -7.43 -15.20 12.02
CA GLN A 42 -6.03 -15.44 12.35
C GLN A 42 -5.17 -16.03 11.20
N MET A 43 -5.68 -16.12 9.97
CA MET A 43 -4.93 -16.63 8.81
C MET A 43 -4.74 -15.65 7.65
N SER A 44 -5.06 -14.36 7.78
CA SER A 44 -4.63 -13.40 6.78
C SER A 44 -4.43 -12.01 7.37
N ILE A 45 -3.46 -11.26 6.83
CA ILE A 45 -3.09 -9.86 7.15
C ILE A 45 -1.86 -9.71 8.07
N ASN A 46 -0.67 -9.95 7.51
CA ASN A 46 0.61 -9.55 8.13
C ASN A 46 0.96 -8.03 8.00
N PRO A 47 0.60 -7.27 6.95
CA PRO A 47 1.07 -5.87 6.83
C PRO A 47 0.31 -4.84 7.70
N ILE A 48 -0.98 -5.07 7.97
CA ILE A 48 -1.79 -4.18 8.83
C ILE A 48 -1.51 -4.50 10.29
N ALA A 49 -1.30 -5.78 10.63
CA ALA A 49 -0.82 -6.19 11.94
C ALA A 49 0.54 -5.58 12.28
N GLU A 50 1.47 -5.46 11.31
CA GLU A 50 2.76 -4.77 11.52
C GLU A 50 2.63 -3.25 11.71
N LYS A 51 1.72 -2.60 10.98
CA LYS A 51 1.49 -1.15 11.12
C LYS A 51 0.72 -0.80 12.40
N TYR A 52 -0.22 -1.65 12.81
CA TYR A 52 -0.88 -1.56 14.13
C TYR A 52 0.09 -1.92 15.26
N LYS A 53 0.98 -2.88 15.05
CA LYS A 53 2.09 -3.24 15.95
C LYS A 53 3.00 -2.04 16.19
N GLU A 54 3.44 -1.36 15.15
CA GLU A 54 4.30 -0.18 15.28
C GLU A 54 3.60 0.99 15.98
N VAL A 55 2.32 1.23 15.71
CA VAL A 55 1.53 2.29 16.36
C VAL A 55 1.26 1.95 17.83
N THR A 56 0.90 0.71 18.15
CA THR A 56 0.64 0.28 19.53
C THR A 56 1.93 0.25 20.35
N GLU A 57 3.04 -0.18 19.75
CA GLU A 57 4.37 -0.11 20.37
C GLU A 57 4.81 1.32 20.62
N ARG A 58 4.67 2.23 19.64
CA ARG A 58 4.95 3.65 19.84
C ARG A 58 4.04 4.30 20.87
N CYS A 59 2.76 3.92 20.95
CA CYS A 59 1.83 4.42 21.96
C CYS A 59 2.22 3.96 23.37
N PHE A 60 2.64 2.69 23.53
CA PHE A 60 3.11 2.17 24.82
C PHE A 60 4.48 2.75 25.21
N GLU A 61 5.42 2.85 24.27
CA GLU A 61 6.74 3.45 24.51
C GLU A 61 6.61 4.93 24.86
N ARG A 62 5.76 5.66 24.14
CA ARG A 62 5.43 7.04 24.46
C ARG A 62 4.66 7.17 25.77
N ALA A 63 3.76 6.24 26.12
CA ALA A 63 3.12 6.25 27.42
C ALA A 63 4.13 6.03 28.57
N ILE A 64 5.11 5.14 28.38
CA ILE A 64 6.20 4.90 29.34
C ILE A 64 7.11 6.14 29.43
N GLU A 65 7.51 6.73 28.31
CA GLU A 65 8.31 7.96 28.24
C GLU A 65 7.58 9.17 28.83
N GLU A 66 6.28 9.31 28.58
CA GLU A 66 5.45 10.39 29.14
C GLU A 66 5.20 10.17 30.64
N CYS A 67 5.01 8.92 31.10
CA CYS A 67 4.96 8.62 32.54
C CYS A 67 6.29 8.93 33.24
N GLN A 68 7.43 8.62 32.60
CA GLN A 68 8.77 8.98 33.10
C GLN A 68 8.97 10.51 33.15
N ARG A 69 8.38 11.26 32.20
CA ARG A 69 8.47 12.73 32.16
C ARG A 69 7.56 13.42 33.18
N HIS A 70 6.38 12.87 33.47
CA HIS A 70 5.34 13.56 34.24
C HIS A 70 5.17 13.07 35.69
N ASN A 71 5.88 11.99 36.10
CA ASN A 71 6.18 11.45 37.44
C ASN A 71 5.15 11.46 38.60
N TRP A 72 3.95 12.03 38.48
CA TRP A 72 2.99 12.12 39.59
C TRP A 72 1.52 11.97 39.15
N ILE A 73 1.09 12.56 38.03
CA ILE A 73 -0.35 12.78 37.78
C ILE A 73 -1.04 11.63 37.02
N ILE A 74 -0.31 10.89 36.17
CA ILE A 74 -0.92 9.94 35.23
C ILE A 74 -1.30 8.60 35.91
N ILE A 75 -0.48 8.11 36.84
CA ILE A 75 -0.70 6.81 37.48
C ILE A 75 -1.86 6.86 38.48
N ASP A 76 -2.04 7.99 39.19
CA ASP A 76 -3.09 8.16 40.19
C ASP A 76 -4.48 8.33 39.55
N PHE A 77 -4.53 8.88 38.33
CA PHE A 77 -5.77 9.09 37.59
C PHE A 77 -6.30 7.83 36.88
N LEU A 78 -5.43 6.84 36.62
CA LEU A 78 -5.74 5.69 35.74
C LEU A 78 -5.79 4.33 36.48
N GLN A 79 -5.90 4.37 37.81
CA GLN A 79 -5.72 3.23 38.73
C GLN A 79 -6.52 1.94 38.41
N LYS A 80 -7.65 2.01 37.71
CA LYS A 80 -8.52 0.84 37.45
C LYS A 80 -8.37 0.19 36.08
N ASP A 81 -7.92 0.94 35.06
CA ASP A 81 -7.98 0.45 33.67
C ASP A 81 -6.63 0.00 33.13
N LEU A 82 -5.51 0.58 33.57
CA LEU A 82 -4.18 0.28 33.01
C LEU A 82 -3.67 -1.14 33.27
N GLY A 83 -4.14 -1.79 34.34
CA GLY A 83 -3.72 -3.16 34.69
C GLY A 83 -4.26 -4.24 33.74
N ALA A 84 -5.31 -3.92 32.98
CA ALA A 84 -5.89 -4.81 31.97
C ALA A 84 -5.37 -4.51 30.55
N ILE A 85 -4.69 -3.39 30.35
CA ILE A 85 -4.16 -3.00 29.04
C ILE A 85 -2.88 -3.78 28.77
N THR A 86 -2.91 -4.57 27.71
CA THR A 86 -1.74 -5.30 27.20
C THR A 86 -1.32 -4.74 25.86
N ASP A 87 -0.02 -4.76 25.56
CA ASP A 87 0.44 -4.49 24.20
C ASP A 87 0.00 -5.62 23.24
N PHE A 88 0.26 -5.49 21.94
CA PHE A 88 -0.13 -6.49 20.94
C PHE A 88 0.58 -7.86 21.12
N LYS A 89 1.69 -7.93 21.89
CA LYS A 89 2.29 -9.20 22.34
C LYS A 89 1.64 -9.72 23.63
N GLY A 90 0.63 -9.01 24.13
CA GLY A 90 -0.05 -9.34 25.36
C GLY A 90 0.66 -8.92 26.62
N ARG A 91 1.76 -8.15 26.54
CA ARG A 91 2.54 -7.76 27.71
C ARG A 91 1.80 -6.68 28.48
N THR A 92 1.67 -6.88 29.79
CA THR A 92 1.15 -5.86 30.70
C THR A 92 2.06 -4.63 30.75
N PHE A 93 1.50 -3.50 31.19
CA PHE A 93 2.27 -2.28 31.38
C PHE A 93 3.47 -2.47 32.33
N LEU A 94 3.29 -3.22 33.42
CA LEU A 94 4.36 -3.52 34.38
C LEU A 94 5.46 -4.39 33.78
N THR A 95 5.10 -5.44 33.03
CA THR A 95 6.10 -6.31 32.37
C THR A 95 6.91 -5.57 31.32
N ARG A 96 6.30 -4.64 30.59
CA ARG A 96 7.01 -3.81 29.61
C ARG A 96 7.92 -2.78 30.27
N ALA A 97 7.48 -2.18 31.38
CA ALA A 97 8.32 -1.29 32.18
C ALA A 97 9.56 -2.03 32.71
N LEU A 98 9.39 -3.26 33.21
CA LEU A 98 10.51 -4.09 33.67
C LEU A 98 11.58 -4.33 32.58
N GLU A 99 11.17 -4.62 31.34
CA GLU A 99 12.09 -4.80 30.19
C GLU A 99 12.94 -3.57 29.88
N LYS A 100 12.37 -2.36 30.02
CA LYS A 100 13.07 -1.09 29.72
C LYS A 100 13.86 -0.55 30.93
N GLN A 101 13.70 -1.13 32.12
CA GLN A 101 14.35 -0.78 33.38
C GLN A 101 14.30 0.70 33.86
N PRO A 102 13.21 1.48 33.70
CA PRO A 102 13.07 2.74 34.40
C PRO A 102 12.73 2.48 35.88
N ILE A 103 13.77 2.34 36.71
CA ILE A 103 13.69 1.92 38.12
C ILE A 103 12.63 2.72 38.91
N PHE A 104 12.50 4.02 38.65
CA PHE A 104 11.51 4.88 39.31
C PHE A 104 10.06 4.48 38.99
N LEU A 105 9.73 4.35 37.69
CA LEU A 105 8.40 3.97 37.21
C LEU A 105 8.02 2.56 37.67
N VAL A 106 8.95 1.61 37.60
CA VAL A 106 8.71 0.25 38.08
C VAL A 106 8.42 0.25 39.57
N ASN A 107 9.16 1.02 40.37
CA ASN A 107 8.90 1.13 41.82
C ASN A 107 7.53 1.71 42.17
N GLN A 108 7.01 2.65 41.36
CA GLN A 108 5.67 3.19 41.52
C GLN A 108 4.58 2.20 41.08
N LEU A 109 4.75 1.51 39.96
CA LEU A 109 3.75 0.51 39.53
C LEU A 109 3.62 -0.65 40.53
N LEU A 110 4.72 -0.98 41.21
CA LEU A 110 4.76 -2.00 42.26
C LEU A 110 4.12 -1.56 43.59
N SER A 111 3.78 -0.29 43.78
CA SER A 111 2.96 0.11 44.94
C SER A 111 1.48 -0.25 44.78
N TYR A 112 1.07 -0.73 43.61
CA TYR A 112 -0.32 -1.09 43.29
C TYR A 112 -0.49 -2.62 43.13
N PRO A 113 -1.17 -3.31 44.06
CA PRO A 113 -1.33 -4.77 44.04
C PRO A 113 -2.01 -5.33 42.78
N SER A 114 -2.88 -4.54 42.13
CA SER A 114 -3.63 -4.94 40.93
C SER A 114 -2.76 -5.21 39.70
N PHE A 115 -1.55 -4.65 39.64
CA PHE A 115 -0.62 -4.83 38.52
C PHE A 115 0.31 -6.03 38.71
N ILE A 116 0.56 -6.42 39.95
CA ILE A 116 1.55 -7.45 40.32
C ILE A 116 1.09 -8.86 39.94
N THR A 117 -0.22 -9.12 40.03
CA THR A 117 -0.82 -10.44 39.81
C THR A 117 -1.25 -10.69 38.36
N LYS A 118 -1.15 -9.69 37.48
CA LYS A 118 -1.55 -9.81 36.08
C LYS A 118 -0.47 -10.52 35.26
N THR A 119 -0.93 -11.39 34.36
CA THR A 119 -0.08 -12.14 33.44
C THR A 119 -0.16 -11.54 32.05
N ASP A 120 0.90 -11.68 31.27
CA ASP A 120 0.85 -11.41 29.84
C ASP A 120 0.08 -12.51 29.06
N ARG A 121 -0.04 -12.37 27.72
CA ARG A 121 -0.67 -13.39 26.86
C ARG A 121 0.03 -14.74 26.89
N GLU A 122 1.31 -14.81 27.28
CA GLU A 122 2.05 -16.05 27.46
C GLU A 122 1.88 -16.62 28.89
N GLY A 123 1.07 -15.99 29.74
CA GLY A 123 0.88 -16.39 31.13
C GLY A 123 2.01 -15.98 32.07
N ARG A 124 2.96 -15.15 31.62
CA ARG A 124 4.10 -14.71 32.45
C ARG A 124 3.69 -13.58 33.38
N THR A 125 4.06 -13.72 34.65
CA THR A 125 3.91 -12.66 35.66
C THR A 125 5.07 -11.67 35.60
N ALA A 126 4.94 -10.54 36.29
CA ALA A 126 6.04 -9.60 36.49
C ALA A 126 7.30 -10.27 37.10
N LEU A 127 7.11 -11.31 37.93
CA LEU A 127 8.20 -12.08 38.51
C LEU A 127 8.95 -12.91 37.46
N HIS A 128 8.27 -13.54 36.49
CA HIS A 128 8.94 -14.25 35.37
C HIS A 128 9.85 -13.31 34.58
N VAL A 129 9.36 -12.11 34.27
CA VAL A 129 10.10 -11.11 33.49
C VAL A 129 11.28 -10.56 34.30
N ALA A 130 11.09 -10.25 35.58
CA ALA A 130 12.18 -9.82 36.47
C ALA A 130 13.28 -10.91 36.61
N SER A 131 12.88 -12.18 36.67
CA SER A 131 13.76 -13.35 36.68
C SER A 131 14.58 -13.51 35.39
N ALA A 132 13.98 -13.28 34.23
CA ALA A 132 14.69 -13.32 32.95
C ALA A 132 15.73 -12.20 32.83
N ILE A 133 15.39 -11.00 33.31
CA ILE A 133 16.22 -9.80 33.14
C ILE A 133 17.37 -9.77 34.14
N GLY A 134 17.15 -10.25 35.38
CA GLY A 134 18.12 -10.18 36.46
C GLY A 134 18.03 -8.92 37.31
N SER A 135 16.86 -8.28 37.42
CA SER A 135 16.71 -6.99 38.12
C SER A 135 16.57 -7.14 39.63
N LEU A 136 17.70 -7.35 40.32
CA LEU A 136 17.75 -7.69 41.77
C LEU A 136 17.12 -6.65 42.70
N SER A 137 17.15 -5.36 42.33
CA SER A 137 16.62 -4.26 43.16
C SER A 137 15.10 -4.28 43.31
N ILE A 138 14.40 -5.05 42.47
CA ILE A 138 12.94 -5.06 42.35
C ILE A 138 12.33 -6.28 43.07
N TYR A 139 13.13 -7.32 43.31
CA TYR A 139 12.73 -8.57 43.98
C TYR A 139 12.00 -8.36 45.31
N PRO A 140 12.47 -7.50 46.24
CA PRO A 140 11.81 -7.35 47.55
C PRO A 140 10.34 -6.93 47.47
N LYS A 141 9.92 -6.30 46.37
CA LYS A 141 8.54 -5.85 46.13
C LYS A 141 7.69 -6.84 45.31
N LEU A 142 8.32 -7.75 44.58
CA LEU A 142 7.67 -8.75 43.72
C LEU A 142 7.60 -10.15 44.34
N LEU A 143 8.39 -10.41 45.39
CA LEU A 143 8.43 -11.67 46.12
C LEU A 143 7.16 -11.86 46.95
N ASN A 144 6.11 -12.32 46.28
CA ASN A 144 4.87 -12.79 46.89
C ASN A 144 4.79 -14.32 46.76
N PRO A 145 4.54 -15.08 47.85
CA PRO A 145 4.39 -16.54 47.80
C PRO A 145 3.42 -17.03 46.72
N SER A 146 2.38 -16.27 46.39
CA SER A 146 1.42 -16.63 45.35
C SER A 146 1.96 -16.57 43.93
N LEU A 147 3.12 -15.93 43.70
CA LEU A 147 3.70 -15.73 42.36
C LEU A 147 4.90 -16.63 42.06
N LEU A 148 5.49 -17.25 43.08
CA LEU A 148 6.70 -18.07 42.95
C LEU A 148 6.46 -19.35 42.13
N GLU A 149 5.24 -19.87 42.15
CA GLU A 149 4.84 -21.14 41.53
C GLU A 149 3.88 -20.96 40.36
N VAL A 150 3.61 -19.72 39.93
CA VAL A 150 2.76 -19.47 38.75
C VAL A 150 3.47 -20.01 37.53
N ARG A 151 2.70 -20.69 36.67
CA ARG A 151 3.20 -21.29 35.43
C ARG A 151 2.75 -20.47 34.23
N ASN A 152 3.68 -20.20 33.31
CA ASN A 152 3.34 -19.64 32.00
C ASN A 152 2.69 -20.70 31.09
N GLN A 153 2.33 -20.33 29.86
CA GLN A 153 1.71 -21.24 28.89
C GLN A 153 2.58 -22.44 28.52
N GLN A 154 3.90 -22.31 28.63
CA GLN A 154 4.87 -23.39 28.44
C GLN A 154 5.05 -24.25 29.71
N GLY A 155 4.36 -23.91 30.80
CA GLY A 155 4.44 -24.59 32.09
C GLY A 155 5.64 -24.16 32.95
N GLU A 156 6.42 -23.17 32.52
CA GLU A 156 7.62 -22.69 33.21
C GLU A 156 7.25 -21.85 34.43
N THR A 157 8.03 -21.98 35.52
CA THR A 157 7.94 -21.12 36.71
C THR A 157 9.01 -20.02 36.63
N PRO A 158 8.97 -18.99 37.48
CA PRO A 158 10.01 -17.95 37.52
C PRO A 158 11.43 -18.50 37.74
N ILE A 159 11.61 -19.65 38.41
CA ILE A 159 12.90 -20.34 38.53
C ILE A 159 13.37 -20.82 37.15
N HIS A 160 12.50 -21.48 36.37
CA HIS A 160 12.85 -21.95 35.03
C HIS A 160 13.25 -20.78 34.12
N THR A 161 12.53 -19.66 34.18
CA THR A 161 12.85 -18.47 33.38
C THR A 161 14.20 -17.85 33.77
N ALA A 162 14.55 -17.82 35.07
CA ALA A 162 15.86 -17.35 35.52
C ALA A 162 17.00 -18.21 34.96
N ILE A 163 16.82 -19.54 34.92
CA ILE A 163 17.81 -20.50 34.43
C ILE A 163 17.96 -20.41 32.91
N LEU A 164 16.85 -20.33 32.16
CA LEU A 164 16.87 -20.14 30.70
C LEU A 164 17.66 -18.90 30.28
N ALA A 165 17.54 -17.83 31.08
CA ALA A 165 18.23 -16.55 30.88
C ALA A 165 19.64 -16.48 31.51
N GLY A 166 20.08 -17.52 32.21
CA GLY A 166 21.41 -17.60 32.85
C GLY A 166 21.60 -16.65 34.05
N LYS A 167 20.52 -16.24 34.71
CA LYS A 167 20.56 -15.27 35.83
C LYS A 167 20.65 -15.98 37.19
N HIS A 168 21.86 -16.43 37.55
CA HIS A 168 22.12 -17.21 38.77
C HIS A 168 21.85 -16.44 40.09
N GLU A 169 22.04 -15.12 40.12
CA GLU A 169 21.70 -14.29 41.29
C GLU A 169 20.18 -14.21 41.54
N SER A 170 19.40 -14.15 40.45
CA SER A 170 17.94 -14.21 40.48
C SER A 170 17.44 -15.56 40.97
N LEU A 171 18.05 -16.65 40.49
CA LEU A 171 17.80 -18.00 40.98
C LEU A 171 18.07 -18.13 42.49
N SER A 172 19.20 -17.61 42.99
CA SER A 172 19.54 -17.63 44.42
C SER A 172 18.49 -16.90 45.27
N LEU A 173 18.00 -15.76 44.80
CA LEU A 173 16.96 -15.00 45.50
C LEU A 173 15.61 -15.74 45.53
N LEU A 174 15.21 -16.38 44.42
CA LEU A 174 13.97 -17.17 44.37
C LEU A 174 14.02 -18.35 45.35
N LEU A 175 15.12 -19.09 45.37
CA LEU A 175 15.31 -20.24 46.28
C LEU A 175 15.35 -19.81 47.75
N LYS A 176 16.02 -18.69 48.06
CA LYS A 176 16.00 -18.11 49.41
C LYS A 176 14.59 -17.76 49.90
N ASN A 177 13.68 -17.48 48.97
CA ASN A 177 12.27 -17.19 49.23
C ASN A 177 11.35 -18.42 49.04
N LYS A 178 11.90 -19.64 49.12
CA LYS A 178 11.17 -20.92 49.11
C LYS A 178 10.47 -21.26 47.79
N ALA A 179 10.92 -20.73 46.65
CA ALA A 179 10.46 -21.22 45.36
C ALA A 179 10.92 -22.68 45.14
N ASN A 180 10.07 -23.50 44.52
CA ASN A 180 10.25 -24.95 44.44
C ASN A 180 11.18 -25.36 43.28
N PRO A 181 12.39 -25.88 43.54
CA PRO A 181 13.30 -26.34 42.48
C PRO A 181 12.85 -27.66 41.83
N HIS A 182 11.92 -28.40 42.44
CA HIS A 182 11.35 -29.62 41.86
C HIS A 182 10.16 -29.35 40.93
N ALA A 183 9.82 -28.09 40.66
CA ALA A 183 8.81 -27.79 39.66
C ALA A 183 9.23 -28.38 38.31
N ILE A 184 8.35 -29.17 37.68
CA ILE A 184 8.61 -29.82 36.38
C ILE A 184 7.80 -29.12 35.29
N PHE A 185 8.38 -28.92 34.10
CA PHE A 185 7.65 -28.53 32.88
C PHE A 185 8.12 -29.35 31.67
N ASN A 186 7.36 -29.31 30.58
CA ASN A 186 7.70 -30.04 29.36
C ASN A 186 8.55 -29.16 28.43
N TRP A 187 9.81 -29.54 28.25
CA TRP A 187 10.71 -28.94 27.28
C TRP A 187 10.95 -29.92 26.13
N ASN A 188 10.46 -29.62 24.93
CA ASN A 188 10.57 -30.50 23.74
C ASN A 188 10.18 -31.97 24.04
N GLU A 189 9.00 -32.17 24.64
CA GLU A 189 8.46 -33.48 25.04
C GLU A 189 9.20 -34.18 26.19
N ILE A 190 10.22 -33.54 26.78
CA ILE A 190 10.96 -34.04 27.96
C ILE A 190 10.50 -33.27 29.20
N GLN A 191 10.12 -34.00 30.25
CA GLN A 191 9.81 -33.42 31.55
C GLN A 191 11.11 -33.02 32.28
N VAL A 192 11.36 -31.73 32.44
CA VAL A 192 12.58 -31.21 33.08
C VAL A 192 12.25 -30.37 34.32
N ASN A 193 13.10 -30.50 35.34
CA ASN A 193 13.13 -29.66 36.55
C ASN A 193 14.23 -28.58 36.46
N ALA A 194 14.38 -27.76 37.51
CA ALA A 194 15.36 -26.67 37.53
C ALA A 194 16.82 -27.14 37.29
N LEU A 195 17.24 -28.23 37.93
CA LEU A 195 18.63 -28.73 37.83
C LEU A 195 18.91 -29.32 36.44
N SER A 196 18.00 -30.12 35.91
CA SER A 196 18.13 -30.70 34.57
C SER A 196 18.09 -29.67 33.45
N LEU A 197 17.27 -28.63 33.60
CA LEU A 197 17.28 -27.47 32.71
C LEU A 197 18.61 -26.71 32.75
N ALA A 198 19.19 -26.50 33.94
CA ALA A 198 20.49 -25.82 34.09
C ALA A 198 21.61 -26.61 33.41
N VAL A 199 21.59 -27.94 33.52
CA VAL A 199 22.54 -28.84 32.85
C VAL A 199 22.35 -28.82 31.33
N LEU A 200 21.11 -28.90 30.84
CA LEU A 200 20.79 -28.86 29.41
C LEU A 200 21.28 -27.55 28.74
N ARG A 201 21.19 -26.43 29.47
CA ARG A 201 21.63 -25.10 29.00
C ARG A 201 23.13 -24.82 29.17
N GLY A 202 23.85 -25.67 29.90
CA GLY A 202 25.26 -25.48 30.20
C GLY A 202 25.54 -24.37 31.23
N ALA A 203 24.59 -24.08 32.12
CA ALA A 203 24.65 -22.95 33.06
C ALA A 203 25.31 -23.34 34.40
N ASN A 204 26.65 -23.42 34.42
CA ASN A 204 27.43 -23.94 35.56
C ASN A 204 27.14 -23.24 36.91
N ASP A 205 26.94 -21.92 36.92
CA ASP A 205 26.62 -21.19 38.15
C ASP A 205 25.24 -21.57 38.70
N CYS A 206 24.26 -21.83 37.83
CA CYS A 206 22.93 -22.29 38.23
C CYS A 206 22.98 -23.74 38.71
N VAL A 207 23.80 -24.57 38.06
CA VAL A 207 24.08 -25.94 38.49
C VAL A 207 24.65 -25.92 39.90
N ASP A 208 25.63 -25.05 40.20
CA ASP A 208 26.23 -24.94 41.53
C ASP A 208 25.24 -24.56 42.63
N ILE A 209 24.27 -23.71 42.32
CA ILE A 209 23.22 -23.30 43.27
C ILE A 209 22.21 -24.43 43.52
N LEU A 210 21.93 -25.25 42.51
CA LEU A 210 20.89 -26.29 42.53
C LEU A 210 21.40 -27.69 42.84
N PHE A 211 22.72 -27.91 42.90
CA PHE A 211 23.29 -29.24 42.96
C PHE A 211 22.97 -29.95 44.29
N SER A 212 21.95 -30.81 44.30
CA SER A 212 21.57 -31.63 45.45
C SER A 212 21.02 -32.99 44.99
N LYS A 213 21.22 -34.06 45.78
CA LYS A 213 20.76 -35.42 45.42
C LYS A 213 19.26 -35.47 45.17
N ASP A 214 18.50 -34.70 45.92
CA ASP A 214 17.03 -34.73 45.89
C ASP A 214 16.47 -34.17 44.57
N LEU A 215 17.27 -33.42 43.79
CA LEU A 215 16.90 -32.84 42.50
C LEU A 215 17.28 -33.71 41.30
N PHE A 216 17.94 -34.86 41.50
CA PHE A 216 18.27 -35.76 40.40
C PHE A 216 17.03 -36.47 39.87
N GLN A 217 16.74 -36.23 38.59
CA GLN A 217 15.61 -36.82 37.89
C GLN A 217 16.11 -37.91 36.93
N GLN A 218 15.35 -39.00 36.83
CA GLN A 218 15.49 -40.00 35.77
C GLN A 218 14.56 -39.65 34.60
N PHE A 219 15.07 -39.83 33.38
CA PHE A 219 14.38 -39.53 32.14
C PHE A 219 14.07 -40.84 31.40
N PRO A 220 12.78 -41.21 31.20
CA PRO A 220 12.38 -42.52 30.69
C PRO A 220 13.05 -42.99 29.38
N ASN A 221 13.53 -42.08 28.54
CA ASN A 221 14.18 -42.37 27.24
C ASN A 221 15.59 -41.78 27.08
N ILE A 222 16.09 -41.07 28.09
CA ILE A 222 17.38 -40.37 28.03
C ILE A 222 18.33 -40.92 29.09
N GLY A 223 17.83 -41.63 30.11
CA GLY A 223 18.63 -42.12 31.23
C GLY A 223 18.66 -41.10 32.36
N ASN A 224 19.82 -40.51 32.66
CA ASN A 224 20.01 -39.59 33.78
C ASN A 224 20.59 -38.23 33.36
N LEU A 225 20.89 -37.39 34.35
CA LEU A 225 21.41 -36.04 34.16
C LEU A 225 22.69 -35.97 33.29
N LEU A 226 23.57 -36.98 33.37
CA LEU A 226 24.81 -37.03 32.58
C LEU A 226 24.53 -37.37 31.11
N HIS A 227 23.62 -38.31 30.85
CA HIS A 227 23.17 -38.62 29.49
C HIS A 227 22.49 -37.40 28.85
N LEU A 228 21.66 -36.69 29.61
CA LEU A 228 21.03 -35.44 29.15
C LEU A 228 22.09 -34.40 28.74
N ALA A 229 23.14 -34.23 29.55
CA ALA A 229 24.26 -33.32 29.24
C ALA A 229 25.02 -33.74 27.96
N MET A 230 25.14 -35.04 27.71
CA MET A 230 25.81 -35.61 26.53
C MET A 230 25.02 -35.39 25.24
N TYR A 231 23.73 -35.69 25.26
CA TYR A 231 22.85 -35.38 24.13
C TYR A 231 22.82 -33.87 23.84
N ALA A 232 22.85 -33.04 24.88
CA ALA A 232 22.95 -31.59 24.75
C ALA A 232 24.36 -31.08 24.36
N SER A 233 25.36 -31.95 24.25
CA SER A 233 26.77 -31.61 23.95
C SER A 233 27.42 -30.59 24.90
N GLN A 234 27.08 -30.62 26.19
CA GLN A 234 27.57 -29.68 27.20
C GLN A 234 28.86 -30.16 27.89
N SER A 235 29.95 -30.30 27.13
CA SER A 235 31.25 -30.82 27.61
C SER A 235 31.82 -30.05 28.81
N SER A 236 31.62 -28.72 28.85
CA SER A 236 32.10 -27.85 29.93
C SER A 236 31.36 -28.09 31.24
N THR A 237 30.04 -28.32 31.18
CA THR A 237 29.20 -28.60 32.34
C THR A 237 29.41 -30.01 32.85
N ILE A 238 29.63 -31.00 31.96
CA ILE A 238 30.02 -32.36 32.36
C ILE A 238 31.34 -32.31 33.15
N ARG A 239 32.36 -31.61 32.62
CA ARG A 239 33.65 -31.41 33.30
C ARG A 239 33.48 -30.72 34.65
N HIS A 240 32.68 -29.66 34.71
CA HIS A 240 32.41 -28.90 35.93
C HIS A 240 31.73 -29.76 36.99
N CYS A 241 30.68 -30.49 36.60
CA CYS A 241 29.93 -31.41 37.46
C CYS A 241 30.81 -32.52 38.02
N LEU A 242 31.60 -33.20 37.17
CA LEU A 242 32.46 -34.30 37.60
C LEU A 242 33.62 -33.83 38.48
N ASN A 243 34.20 -32.67 38.21
CA ASN A 243 35.30 -32.13 39.03
C ASN A 243 34.84 -31.69 40.43
N LYS A 244 33.66 -31.08 40.53
CA LYS A 244 33.18 -30.45 41.77
C LYS A 244 32.27 -31.34 42.60
N TYR A 245 31.57 -32.28 41.97
CA TYR A 245 30.54 -33.12 42.59
C TYR A 245 30.72 -34.62 42.29
N SER A 246 31.95 -35.08 42.07
CA SER A 246 32.29 -36.48 41.75
C SER A 246 31.59 -37.51 42.65
N SER A 247 31.66 -37.32 43.98
CA SER A 247 31.07 -38.23 44.98
C SER A 247 29.54 -38.31 44.95
N LEU A 248 28.87 -37.27 44.44
CA LEU A 248 27.41 -37.21 44.29
C LEU A 248 26.94 -37.86 42.98
N LEU A 249 27.79 -37.84 41.95
CA LEU A 249 27.50 -38.35 40.60
C LEU A 249 27.94 -39.80 40.39
N GLU A 250 28.77 -40.35 41.28
CA GLU A 250 29.26 -41.74 41.24
C GLU A 250 28.15 -42.78 41.00
N PRO A 251 26.97 -42.70 41.65
CA PRO A 251 25.87 -43.65 41.40
C PRO A 251 25.23 -43.53 40.01
N LEU A 252 25.39 -42.39 39.32
CA LEU A 252 24.82 -42.10 38.01
C LEU A 252 25.77 -42.52 36.86
N LEU A 253 27.04 -42.77 37.15
CA LEU A 253 28.05 -43.18 36.15
C LEU A 253 27.81 -44.60 35.62
N GLN A 254 27.17 -45.45 36.41
CA GLN A 254 26.91 -46.86 36.09
C GLN A 254 25.44 -47.12 35.71
N GLN A 255 24.63 -46.08 35.60
CA GLN A 255 23.24 -46.22 35.15
C GLN A 255 23.18 -46.20 33.63
N GLU A 256 22.37 -47.08 33.07
CA GLU A 256 22.16 -47.17 31.62
C GLU A 256 21.03 -46.24 31.16
N ASP A 257 21.14 -45.73 29.94
CA ASP A 257 20.04 -45.11 29.22
C ASP A 257 19.05 -46.15 28.66
N SER A 258 18.03 -45.70 27.93
CA SER A 258 17.04 -46.60 27.31
C SER A 258 17.60 -47.50 26.21
N ASN A 259 18.83 -47.28 25.76
CA ASN A 259 19.54 -48.12 24.79
C ASN A 259 20.54 -49.08 25.48
N GLY A 260 20.57 -49.11 26.82
CA GLY A 260 21.49 -49.94 27.59
C GLY A 260 22.91 -49.38 27.67
N LEU A 261 23.13 -48.11 27.32
CA LEU A 261 24.46 -47.48 27.32
C LEU A 261 24.67 -46.69 28.61
N ILE A 262 25.80 -46.90 29.28
CA ILE A 262 26.25 -46.00 30.36
C ILE A 262 26.80 -44.67 29.75
N PRO A 263 26.90 -43.57 30.52
CA PRO A 263 27.31 -42.27 29.98
C PRO A 263 28.62 -42.32 29.17
N MET A 264 29.63 -43.06 29.64
CA MET A 264 30.90 -43.19 28.92
C MET A 264 30.75 -43.85 27.54
N GLN A 265 29.97 -44.93 27.46
CA GLN A 265 29.70 -45.65 26.21
C GLN A 265 28.88 -44.79 25.24
N LEU A 266 27.93 -44.00 25.76
CA LEU A 266 27.16 -43.05 24.96
C LEU A 266 28.07 -41.94 24.38
N ALA A 267 29.05 -41.45 25.13
CA ALA A 267 30.01 -40.45 24.64
C ALA A 267 30.87 -40.99 23.49
N GLU A 268 31.29 -42.25 23.56
CA GLU A 268 32.02 -42.94 22.48
C GLU A 268 31.14 -43.15 21.25
N ALA A 269 29.92 -43.63 21.43
CA ALA A 269 28.96 -43.85 20.33
C ALA A 269 28.61 -42.55 19.58
N LEU A 270 28.54 -41.42 20.28
CA LEU A 270 28.29 -40.09 19.70
C LEU A 270 29.56 -39.42 19.13
N GLY A 271 30.73 -40.05 19.21
CA GLY A 271 31.99 -39.51 18.70
C GLY A 271 32.49 -38.26 19.45
N LYS A 272 32.22 -38.15 20.75
CA LYS A 272 32.55 -36.97 21.57
C LYS A 272 33.88 -37.15 22.30
N GLU A 273 34.99 -37.16 21.56
CA GLU A 273 36.35 -37.42 22.08
C GLU A 273 36.74 -36.56 23.30
N GLU A 274 36.33 -35.28 23.32
CA GLU A 274 36.59 -34.38 24.46
C GLU A 274 35.91 -34.85 25.76
N ILE A 275 34.71 -35.43 25.67
CA ILE A 275 33.93 -35.92 26.81
C ILE A 275 34.53 -37.25 27.30
N CYS A 276 34.92 -38.16 26.40
CA CYS A 276 35.64 -39.38 26.75
C CYS A 276 36.93 -39.08 27.53
N HIS A 277 37.68 -38.06 27.11
CA HIS A 277 38.86 -37.60 27.85
C HIS A 277 38.54 -37.02 29.24
N ILE A 278 37.36 -36.45 29.45
CA ILE A 278 36.93 -35.94 30.76
C ILE A 278 36.66 -37.10 31.73
N PHE A 279 35.94 -38.13 31.30
CA PHE A 279 35.69 -39.34 32.11
C PHE A 279 37.00 -40.07 32.45
N ASN A 280 37.90 -40.21 31.48
CA ASN A 280 39.21 -40.85 31.68
C ASN A 280 40.15 -40.06 32.60
N ARG A 281 39.95 -38.74 32.75
CA ARG A 281 40.74 -37.91 33.68
C ARG A 281 40.25 -37.96 35.13
N THR A 282 38.99 -38.32 35.35
CA THR A 282 38.39 -38.40 36.69
C THR A 282 38.64 -39.73 37.40
N GLU A 283 39.23 -40.73 36.73
CA GLU A 283 39.51 -42.08 37.24
C GLU A 283 40.94 -42.33 37.79
N ALA A 284 41.77 -41.33 38.08
CA ALA A 284 43.10 -41.58 38.67
C ALA A 284 43.19 -41.11 40.14
N PRO A 285 43.71 -41.93 41.09
CA PRO A 285 45.10 -42.43 41.03
C PRO A 285 45.34 -43.87 41.59
N PRO A 286 46.59 -44.36 41.71
CA PRO A 286 47.54 -44.78 40.66
C PRO A 286 47.83 -46.31 40.72
N LEU A 287 48.75 -46.76 39.84
CA LEU A 287 49.37 -48.10 39.68
C LEU A 287 48.59 -49.05 38.74
N SER A 288 49.18 -49.75 37.78
CA SER A 288 50.59 -50.01 37.42
C SER A 288 50.65 -50.71 36.05
N THR A 289 51.72 -50.43 35.28
CA THR A 289 52.40 -51.30 34.28
C THR A 289 51.57 -51.87 33.13
N SER A 290 51.67 -51.28 31.94
CA SER A 290 52.43 -51.77 30.77
C SER A 290 52.01 -53.14 30.24
N THR A 291 51.45 -53.17 29.02
CA THR A 291 52.10 -53.77 27.83
C THR A 291 51.21 -53.69 26.59
N GLN A 292 51.79 -53.09 25.54
CA GLN A 292 51.71 -53.42 24.11
C GLN A 292 50.35 -53.63 23.40
N LEU A 293 50.12 -52.73 22.42
CA LEU A 293 49.40 -52.99 21.16
C LEU A 293 49.95 -54.23 20.43
N PRO A 294 49.13 -54.95 19.65
CA PRO A 294 49.16 -54.68 18.20
C PRO A 294 47.83 -54.77 17.44
N THR A 295 47.86 -54.03 16.33
CA THR A 295 47.04 -53.99 15.13
C THR A 295 46.93 -55.32 14.36
N HIS A 296 45.78 -55.59 13.72
CA HIS A 296 45.62 -55.77 12.25
C HIS A 296 44.20 -56.29 11.88
N GLN A 297 43.50 -55.48 11.06
CA GLN A 297 42.73 -55.76 9.81
C GLN A 297 42.52 -57.22 9.31
N PRO A 298 41.70 -57.46 8.26
CA PRO A 298 40.37 -56.94 7.85
C PRO A 298 39.49 -58.11 7.25
N ILE A 299 38.35 -57.86 6.57
CA ILE A 299 37.93 -58.48 5.28
C ILE A 299 36.41 -58.32 4.96
N LEU A 300 36.19 -57.61 3.84
CA LEU A 300 35.25 -57.77 2.69
C LEU A 300 33.73 -58.01 2.82
N ALA A 301 32.99 -57.10 2.12
CA ALA A 301 31.99 -57.29 1.03
C ALA A 301 30.86 -58.34 1.21
N ASP A 302 29.60 -58.17 0.76
CA ASP A 302 29.12 -57.49 -0.44
C ASP A 302 27.56 -57.40 -0.47
N THR A 303 27.06 -56.44 -1.26
CA THR A 303 25.76 -56.39 -2.00
C THR A 303 24.38 -56.48 -1.29
N THR A 304 23.60 -55.39 -1.34
CA THR A 304 22.49 -55.12 -2.31
C THR A 304 21.53 -54.02 -1.81
N ALA A 305 21.23 -53.07 -2.70
CA ALA A 305 20.28 -51.94 -2.56
C ALA A 305 18.81 -52.40 -2.82
N PRO A 306 17.72 -51.57 -2.77
CA PRO A 306 17.72 -50.10 -2.91
C PRO A 306 16.61 -49.24 -2.21
N LEU A 307 16.79 -47.91 -2.34
CA LEU A 307 15.78 -46.80 -2.29
C LEU A 307 15.23 -46.42 -0.89
N THR A 308 15.11 -45.15 -0.47
CA THR A 308 14.87 -43.88 -1.20
C THR A 308 15.12 -42.66 -0.28
N THR A 309 15.67 -41.56 -0.85
CA THR A 309 15.38 -40.12 -0.59
C THR A 309 15.47 -39.56 0.85
N ASN A 310 16.06 -38.42 1.20
CA ASN A 310 16.59 -37.20 0.56
C ASN A 310 17.49 -36.54 1.63
N ALA A 311 18.75 -36.14 1.36
CA ALA A 311 19.16 -34.79 0.95
C ALA A 311 18.70 -33.66 1.91
N ILE A 312 19.51 -32.71 2.40
CA ILE A 312 20.89 -32.28 2.17
C ILE A 312 21.33 -31.44 3.39
N THR A 313 22.59 -31.60 3.76
CA THR A 313 23.38 -30.89 4.77
C THR A 313 23.89 -29.50 4.34
N LYS A 314 24.39 -28.74 5.32
CA LYS A 314 25.42 -27.67 5.27
C LYS A 314 24.91 -26.28 4.86
N THR A 315 25.22 -25.25 5.64
CA THR A 315 26.56 -24.63 5.62
C THR A 315 26.91 -23.89 6.92
N ALA A 316 28.21 -23.89 7.23
CA ALA A 316 28.86 -23.04 8.22
C ALA A 316 29.93 -22.17 7.51
N SER A 317 30.24 -21.04 8.17
CA SER A 317 31.54 -20.34 8.26
C SER A 317 32.02 -19.31 7.19
N PHE A 318 32.31 -18.08 7.73
CA PHE A 318 33.47 -17.17 7.52
C PHE A 318 33.69 -16.53 6.10
N THR A 319 34.17 -15.30 5.83
CA THR A 319 34.76 -14.14 6.55
C THR A 319 34.92 -12.91 5.60
N SER A 320 34.87 -11.70 6.17
CA SER A 320 35.69 -10.47 5.98
C SER A 320 36.39 -10.07 4.64
N ASN A 321 36.23 -8.76 4.33
CA ASN A 321 37.15 -7.77 3.72
C ASN A 321 37.47 -7.80 2.21
N GLN A 322 37.02 -6.75 1.49
CA GLN A 322 37.83 -5.75 0.75
C GLN A 322 36.95 -4.94 -0.23
N ALA A 323 36.82 -3.63 -0.03
CA ALA A 323 36.69 -2.62 -1.10
C ALA A 323 36.55 -1.19 -0.51
N THR A 324 37.69 -0.62 -0.09
CA THR A 324 37.91 0.83 0.00
C THR A 324 38.70 1.27 -1.23
N LYS A 325 38.07 2.01 -2.15
CA LYS A 325 38.60 3.14 -2.93
C LYS A 325 37.69 3.44 -4.13
N HIS A 326 37.53 4.73 -4.40
CA HIS A 326 36.77 5.40 -5.46
C HIS A 326 35.30 5.70 -5.12
N TYR A 327 35.04 6.92 -4.63
CA TYR A 327 34.33 7.98 -5.36
C TYR A 327 34.30 9.24 -4.47
N GLU A 328 35.43 9.97 -4.45
CA GLU A 328 35.44 11.39 -4.11
C GLU A 328 35.24 12.18 -5.40
N ARG A 329 34.04 12.76 -5.57
CA ARG A 329 33.74 14.00 -6.32
C ARG A 329 32.22 14.15 -6.39
N ILE A 330 31.65 14.80 -5.37
CA ILE A 330 30.33 15.41 -5.48
C ILE A 330 30.59 16.87 -5.85
N PRO A 331 30.04 17.41 -6.97
CA PRO A 331 30.20 18.82 -7.28
C PRO A 331 29.48 19.68 -6.24
N ASP A 332 30.17 20.72 -5.77
CA ASP A 332 29.58 21.86 -5.09
C ASP A 332 28.49 22.49 -5.98
N PHE A 333 27.25 22.49 -5.52
CA PHE A 333 26.18 23.31 -6.09
C PHE A 333 25.99 24.55 -5.21
N SER A 334 26.96 25.45 -5.28
CA SER A 334 26.91 26.81 -4.71
C SER A 334 26.46 27.88 -5.71
N GLU A 335 26.01 27.50 -6.93
CA GLU A 335 25.65 28.44 -8.00
C GLU A 335 24.18 28.42 -8.46
N ILE A 336 23.20 28.22 -7.57
CA ILE A 336 21.77 28.48 -7.90
C ILE A 336 21.10 29.44 -6.90
N HIS A 337 21.87 30.36 -6.32
CA HIS A 337 21.36 31.45 -5.49
C HIS A 337 21.78 32.83 -6.00
N SER A 338 21.21 33.21 -7.14
CA SER A 338 20.90 34.59 -7.58
C SER A 338 20.16 34.43 -8.91
N ASP A 339 18.83 34.44 -8.96
CA ASP A 339 18.07 35.66 -9.15
C ASP A 339 16.59 35.40 -8.87
N TYR A 340 16.08 35.90 -7.75
CA TYR A 340 14.65 36.13 -7.56
C TYR A 340 14.46 37.62 -7.26
N GLY A 341 14.50 38.41 -8.32
CA GLY A 341 14.05 39.79 -8.35
C GLY A 341 12.71 39.90 -9.07
N LEU A 342 11.80 40.68 -8.49
CA LEU A 342 10.44 40.96 -8.96
C LEU A 342 10.37 41.60 -10.36
N MET A 343 9.45 41.07 -11.21
CA MET A 343 8.72 41.67 -12.35
C MET A 343 9.54 42.15 -13.60
N PRO A 344 8.95 42.45 -14.79
CA PRO A 344 7.56 42.41 -15.31
C PRO A 344 7.40 41.69 -16.69
N ASP A 345 6.22 41.84 -17.32
CA ASP A 345 5.72 41.30 -18.60
C ASP A 345 6.70 41.05 -19.79
N SER A 346 6.42 39.91 -20.47
CA SER A 346 6.59 39.63 -21.94
C SER A 346 8.04 39.39 -22.46
N PRO A 347 8.28 38.70 -23.61
CA PRO A 347 7.39 38.44 -24.75
C PRO A 347 7.27 36.97 -25.21
N LYS A 348 6.19 36.73 -25.96
CA LYS A 348 5.96 35.56 -26.83
C LYS A 348 7.24 35.14 -27.55
N LYS A 349 7.80 33.98 -27.20
CA LYS A 349 8.75 33.26 -28.06
C LYS A 349 8.13 31.93 -28.47
N LYS A 350 8.02 31.79 -29.80
CA LYS A 350 7.43 30.69 -30.56
C LYS A 350 7.91 29.34 -30.03
N GLU A 351 6.97 28.51 -29.59
CA GLU A 351 7.18 27.08 -29.40
C GLU A 351 7.57 26.44 -30.75
N PRO A 352 8.52 25.49 -30.76
CA PRO A 352 8.80 24.72 -31.96
C PRO A 352 7.64 23.76 -32.21
N VAL A 353 6.90 24.03 -33.29
CA VAL A 353 5.96 23.12 -33.93
C VAL A 353 6.74 21.89 -34.39
N TYR A 354 6.70 20.80 -33.63
CA TYR A 354 7.08 19.48 -34.12
C TYR A 354 5.85 18.58 -34.21
N GLN A 355 5.58 18.20 -35.46
CA GLN A 355 4.48 17.39 -35.96
C GLN A 355 4.35 16.09 -35.16
N ALA A 356 3.26 15.96 -34.40
CA ALA A 356 2.79 14.67 -33.94
C ALA A 356 2.17 13.96 -35.16
N THR A 357 2.80 12.87 -35.58
CA THR A 357 2.28 11.98 -36.62
C THR A 357 0.92 11.41 -36.20
N PRO A 358 -0.14 11.59 -36.99
CA PRO A 358 -1.47 11.07 -36.70
C PRO A 358 -1.60 9.64 -37.25
N ASN A 359 -2.06 8.67 -36.47
CA ASN A 359 -2.56 7.42 -37.04
C ASN A 359 -3.56 6.70 -36.11
N HIS A 360 -4.77 6.51 -36.66
CA HIS A 360 -5.78 5.48 -36.37
C HIS A 360 -6.67 5.60 -35.13
N VAL A 361 -7.82 6.25 -35.26
CA VAL A 361 -9.01 5.94 -34.44
C VAL A 361 -10.29 6.02 -35.28
N THR A 362 -10.97 4.89 -35.42
CA THR A 362 -12.17 4.71 -36.26
C THR A 362 -13.44 5.34 -35.71
N ALA A 363 -14.24 5.91 -36.61
CA ALA A 363 -15.57 6.48 -36.39
C ALA A 363 -16.72 5.46 -36.47
N ASN A 364 -17.59 5.39 -35.45
CA ASN A 364 -19.05 5.61 -35.61
C ASN A 364 -19.82 5.69 -34.28
N THR A 365 -19.27 6.36 -33.29
CA THR A 365 -20.03 7.08 -32.27
C THR A 365 -19.25 8.37 -31.95
N ALA A 366 -19.83 9.28 -31.18
CA ALA A 366 -19.26 10.60 -30.97
C ALA A 366 -18.08 10.63 -29.98
N SER A 367 -16.94 10.06 -30.36
CA SER A 367 -15.79 9.88 -29.47
C SER A 367 -14.47 10.10 -30.20
N LEU A 368 -14.08 11.36 -30.34
CA LEU A 368 -12.68 11.75 -30.55
C LEU A 368 -12.28 12.50 -29.28
N GLY A 369 -11.16 12.13 -28.67
CA GLY A 369 -10.62 12.86 -27.53
C GLY A 369 -10.83 12.22 -26.15
N MET A 370 -11.41 11.03 -26.05
CA MET A 370 -11.16 10.17 -24.90
C MET A 370 -10.72 8.81 -25.41
N SER A 371 -9.41 8.64 -25.59
CA SER A 371 -8.80 7.34 -25.32
C SER A 371 -9.43 6.78 -24.02
N ARG A 372 -9.49 5.45 -23.84
CA ARG A 372 -9.62 4.84 -22.51
C ARG A 372 -8.40 5.18 -21.62
N LYS A 373 -7.99 6.46 -21.57
CA LYS A 373 -7.19 7.01 -20.50
C LYS A 373 -8.13 6.94 -19.32
N GLU A 374 -7.72 6.17 -18.32
CA GLU A 374 -8.23 6.37 -16.98
C GLU A 374 -8.33 7.88 -16.73
N PRO A 375 -9.43 8.40 -16.16
CA PRO A 375 -9.33 9.72 -15.57
C PRO A 375 -8.06 9.72 -14.71
N VAL A 376 -7.27 10.79 -14.80
CA VAL A 376 -6.12 11.02 -13.91
C VAL A 376 -6.63 11.30 -12.49
N TYR A 377 -7.57 10.50 -11.99
CA TYR A 377 -7.52 10.05 -10.63
C TYR A 377 -6.38 9.03 -10.56
N MET A 378 -5.14 9.54 -10.51
CA MET A 378 -4.16 8.96 -9.58
C MET A 378 -4.67 9.22 -8.15
N ALA A 379 -5.85 8.70 -7.82
CA ALA A 379 -6.07 8.26 -6.47
C ALA A 379 -5.18 7.03 -6.37
N THR A 380 -4.00 7.19 -5.78
CA THR A 380 -3.37 6.08 -5.08
C THR A 380 -4.49 5.38 -4.29
N PRO A 381 -4.77 4.09 -4.54
CA PRO A 381 -5.79 3.36 -3.78
C PRO A 381 -5.53 3.34 -2.27
N ASP A 382 -4.36 3.83 -1.83
CA ASP A 382 -3.96 3.95 -0.44
C ASP A 382 -4.80 4.95 0.38
N HIS A 383 -5.70 5.73 -0.22
CA HIS A 383 -6.50 6.74 0.51
C HIS A 383 -8.03 6.60 0.46
N VAL A 384 -8.57 5.49 -0.03
CA VAL A 384 -9.95 5.12 0.32
C VAL A 384 -9.94 3.67 0.77
N LYS A 385 -9.47 3.45 2.01
CA LYS A 385 -9.83 2.23 2.73
C LYS A 385 -11.35 2.23 2.89
N ALA A 386 -11.97 1.12 2.51
CA ALA A 386 -13.31 0.75 2.95
C ALA A 386 -13.40 1.03 4.45
N ILE A 387 -14.34 1.89 4.85
CA ILE A 387 -14.49 2.41 6.21
C ILE A 387 -14.76 1.23 7.16
N PRO A 388 -13.85 0.93 8.11
CA PRO A 388 -14.19 0.18 9.31
C PRO A 388 -14.31 1.20 10.47
N ASP A 389 -15.45 1.24 11.17
CA ASP A 389 -15.64 1.98 12.43
C ASP A 389 -14.99 3.38 12.52
N LYS A 390 -15.31 4.26 11.56
CA LYS A 390 -14.90 5.67 11.61
C LYS A 390 -15.28 6.33 12.95
N ASP A 391 -16.35 5.90 13.59
CA ASP A 391 -16.85 6.55 14.80
C ASP A 391 -15.94 6.34 16.02
N GLN A 392 -15.31 5.17 16.18
CA GLN A 392 -14.39 4.93 17.31
C GLN A 392 -13.03 5.58 17.11
N GLU A 393 -12.44 5.49 15.91
CA GLU A 393 -11.14 6.14 15.61
C GLU A 393 -11.28 7.67 15.63
N THR A 394 -12.41 8.21 15.15
CA THR A 394 -12.70 9.65 15.20
C THR A 394 -12.96 10.11 16.63
N GLN A 395 -13.66 9.32 17.46
CA GLN A 395 -13.85 9.63 18.88
C GLN A 395 -12.53 9.61 19.65
N LEU A 396 -11.67 8.64 19.38
CA LEU A 396 -10.34 8.55 20.00
C LEU A 396 -9.44 9.72 19.56
N LEU A 397 -9.43 10.07 18.27
CA LEU A 397 -8.71 11.23 17.75
C LEU A 397 -9.23 12.53 18.38
N ALA A 398 -10.55 12.70 18.51
CA ALA A 398 -11.14 13.86 19.17
C ALA A 398 -10.77 13.95 20.66
N GLN A 399 -10.72 12.82 21.36
CA GLN A 399 -10.25 12.75 22.74
C GLN A 399 -8.76 13.10 22.84
N ILE A 400 -7.92 12.58 21.95
CA ILE A 400 -6.48 12.89 21.89
C ILE A 400 -6.28 14.38 21.67
N VAL A 401 -6.95 14.97 20.67
CA VAL A 401 -6.89 16.41 20.39
C VAL A 401 -7.30 17.19 21.64
N ARG A 402 -8.42 16.86 22.28
CA ARG A 402 -8.88 17.55 23.49
C ARG A 402 -7.88 17.47 24.64
N CYS A 403 -7.33 16.29 24.92
CA CYS A 403 -6.33 16.09 25.97
C CYS A 403 -5.04 16.86 25.68
N GLN A 404 -4.57 16.83 24.43
CA GLN A 404 -3.38 17.55 24.00
C GLN A 404 -3.58 19.08 24.01
N SER A 405 -4.77 19.58 23.65
CA SER A 405 -5.09 21.01 23.71
C SER A 405 -5.12 21.51 25.16
N ASN A 406 -5.72 20.75 26.08
CA ASN A 406 -5.70 21.07 27.50
C ASN A 406 -4.26 21.05 28.07
N ALA A 407 -3.47 20.04 27.70
CA ALA A 407 -2.07 19.95 28.09
C ALA A 407 -1.26 21.13 27.55
N LEU A 408 -1.48 21.54 26.29
CA LEU A 408 -0.84 22.72 25.71
C LEU A 408 -1.16 23.99 26.50
N GLU A 409 -2.41 24.18 26.92
CA GLU A 409 -2.80 25.36 27.70
C GLU A 409 -2.10 25.40 29.06
N ILE A 410 -1.99 24.25 29.73
CA ILE A 410 -1.27 24.11 31.00
C ILE A 410 0.23 24.36 30.80
N GLU A 411 0.83 23.73 29.79
CA GLU A 411 2.26 23.88 29.45
C GLU A 411 2.60 25.33 29.10
N LYS A 412 1.76 26.03 28.31
CA LYS A 412 1.94 27.46 28.01
C LYS A 412 1.90 28.32 29.26
N LYS A 413 0.99 28.05 30.21
CA LYS A 413 0.88 28.79 31.49
C LYS A 413 2.06 28.54 32.42
N LEU A 414 2.55 27.31 32.50
CA LEU A 414 3.61 26.93 33.44
C LEU A 414 5.02 27.20 32.91
N LEU A 415 5.25 26.95 31.62
CA LEU A 415 6.59 26.95 31.01
C LEU A 415 6.84 28.16 30.11
N GLY A 416 5.80 28.94 29.81
CA GLY A 416 5.83 30.04 28.86
C GLY A 416 5.76 29.59 27.40
N GLU A 417 5.42 30.51 26.50
CA GLU A 417 5.17 30.19 25.08
C GLU A 417 6.41 29.75 24.29
N ASN A 418 7.61 30.16 24.73
CA ASN A 418 8.87 29.86 24.06
C ASN A 418 9.60 28.67 24.73
N ASN A 419 8.88 27.55 24.92
CA ASN A 419 9.44 26.33 25.53
C ASN A 419 9.43 25.15 24.55
N ILE A 420 10.43 24.26 24.66
CA ILE A 420 10.57 23.11 23.77
C ILE A 420 9.39 22.12 23.92
N GLN A 421 8.83 22.00 25.13
CA GLN A 421 7.66 21.15 25.37
C GLN A 421 6.42 21.70 24.66
N VAL A 422 6.24 23.02 24.69
CA VAL A 422 5.16 23.71 23.95
C VAL A 422 5.33 23.48 22.43
N ALA A 423 6.55 23.57 21.90
CA ALA A 423 6.84 23.26 20.50
C ALA A 423 6.50 21.80 20.15
N MET A 424 6.92 20.85 20.99
CA MET A 424 6.60 19.42 20.79
C MET A 424 5.10 19.20 20.83
N ARG A 425 4.39 19.77 21.80
CA ARG A 425 2.94 19.62 21.92
C ARG A 425 2.19 20.20 20.73
N CYS A 426 2.59 21.38 20.24
CA CYS A 426 2.05 21.93 19.00
C CYS A 426 2.31 20.99 17.80
N GLN A 427 3.51 20.38 17.70
CA GLN A 427 3.81 19.41 16.64
C GLN A 427 2.91 18.18 16.73
N GLU A 428 2.62 17.71 17.93
CA GLU A 428 1.75 16.55 18.15
C GLU A 428 0.28 16.84 17.81
N LEU A 429 -0.23 18.00 18.22
CA LEU A 429 -1.56 18.48 17.87
C LEU A 429 -1.71 18.65 16.36
N GLY A 430 -0.71 19.23 15.71
CA GLY A 430 -0.69 19.36 14.25
C GLY A 430 -0.81 17.99 13.57
N ASN A 431 -0.02 17.00 14.02
CA ASN A 431 -0.10 15.63 13.51
C ASN A 431 -1.44 14.94 13.79
N ALA A 432 -2.07 15.21 14.94
CA ALA A 432 -3.39 14.68 15.27
C ALA A 432 -4.46 15.25 14.34
N HIS A 433 -4.52 16.57 14.19
CA HIS A 433 -5.42 17.24 13.24
C HIS A 433 -5.16 16.81 11.79
N TYR A 434 -3.90 16.60 11.41
CA TYR A 434 -3.53 16.09 10.09
C TYR A 434 -4.16 14.72 9.82
N LYS A 435 -4.09 13.80 10.80
CA LYS A 435 -4.71 12.47 10.71
C LYS A 435 -6.24 12.53 10.69
N SER A 436 -6.83 13.48 11.41
CA SER A 436 -8.28 13.75 11.40
C SER A 436 -8.77 14.36 10.08
N GLY A 437 -7.87 14.77 9.18
CA GLY A 437 -8.21 15.44 7.92
C GLY A 437 -8.45 16.95 8.07
N GLU A 438 -8.23 17.51 9.26
CA GLU A 438 -8.40 18.92 9.58
C GLU A 438 -7.13 19.70 9.23
N PHE A 439 -6.80 19.75 7.95
CA PHE A 439 -5.49 20.23 7.47
C PHE A 439 -5.20 21.71 7.79
N ALA A 440 -6.23 22.55 7.92
CA ALA A 440 -6.07 23.96 8.29
C ALA A 440 -5.59 24.12 9.75
N GLN A 441 -6.19 23.38 10.67
CA GLN A 441 -5.80 23.36 12.09
C GLN A 441 -4.43 22.68 12.25
N SER A 442 -4.18 21.61 11.50
CA SER A 442 -2.87 20.98 11.40
C SER A 442 -1.79 22.00 11.04
N LEU A 443 -2.04 22.80 10.00
CA LEU A 443 -1.10 23.84 9.55
C LEU A 443 -0.86 24.88 10.64
N GLU A 444 -1.90 25.35 11.31
CA GLU A 444 -1.77 26.35 12.38
C GLU A 444 -0.85 25.85 13.50
N TYR A 445 -1.08 24.65 14.01
CA TYR A 445 -0.26 24.07 15.08
C TYR A 445 1.16 23.75 14.61
N HIS A 446 1.36 23.27 13.37
CA HIS A 446 2.71 23.07 12.81
C HIS A 446 3.46 24.40 12.65
N LEU A 447 2.80 25.50 12.26
CA LEU A 447 3.40 26.84 12.20
C LEU A 447 3.76 27.37 13.60
N GLN A 448 2.92 27.13 14.61
CA GLN A 448 3.25 27.45 16.00
C GLN A 448 4.48 26.68 16.46
N ALA A 449 4.54 25.37 16.21
CA ALA A 449 5.70 24.53 16.53
C ALA A 449 6.97 25.03 15.83
N LEU A 450 6.88 25.36 14.54
CA LEU A 450 7.99 25.92 13.76
C LEU A 450 8.51 27.22 14.37
N THR A 451 7.60 28.14 14.72
CA THR A 451 7.95 29.45 15.30
C THR A 451 8.71 29.28 16.61
N VAL A 452 8.24 28.41 17.49
CA VAL A 452 8.89 28.15 18.79
C VAL A 452 10.24 27.46 18.59
N GLN A 453 10.33 26.47 17.70
CA GLN A 453 11.60 25.79 17.44
C GLN A 453 12.66 26.71 16.79
N GLN A 454 12.26 27.61 15.90
CA GLN A 454 13.15 28.63 15.33
C GLN A 454 13.68 29.58 16.41
N ARG A 455 12.86 29.96 17.39
CA ARG A 455 13.28 30.83 18.51
C ARG A 455 14.25 30.12 19.46
N ILE A 456 14.01 28.84 19.77
CA ILE A 456 14.82 28.09 20.74
C ILE A 456 16.13 27.58 20.13
N HIS A 457 16.05 26.96 18.96
CA HIS A 457 17.19 26.26 18.36
C HIS A 457 17.83 27.00 17.19
N GLY A 458 17.18 28.06 16.69
CA GLY A 458 17.60 28.76 15.49
C GLY A 458 17.08 28.13 14.20
N LYS A 459 17.33 28.82 13.08
CA LYS A 459 16.79 28.48 11.76
C LYS A 459 17.38 27.22 11.14
N ASP A 460 18.63 26.89 11.48
CA ASP A 460 19.35 25.77 10.88
C ASP A 460 19.40 24.53 11.80
N HIS A 461 18.46 24.32 12.72
CA HIS A 461 18.46 23.13 13.60
C HIS A 461 17.65 21.97 13.04
N ALA A 462 17.99 20.72 13.40
CA ALA A 462 17.31 19.51 12.92
C ALA A 462 15.82 19.47 13.27
N ASN A 463 15.45 19.89 14.48
CA ASN A 463 14.03 20.02 14.88
C ASN A 463 13.31 21.03 13.97
N THR A 464 13.91 22.21 13.73
CA THR A 464 13.36 23.22 12.83
C THR A 464 13.09 22.66 11.43
N ALA A 465 13.99 21.81 10.91
CA ALA A 465 13.77 21.09 9.65
C ALA A 465 12.57 20.12 9.71
N SER A 466 12.37 19.41 10.81
CA SER A 466 11.21 18.53 11.02
C SER A 466 9.89 19.31 11.06
N SER A 467 9.91 20.51 11.64
CA SER A 467 8.75 21.42 11.62
C SER A 467 8.46 21.91 10.20
N HIS A 468 9.47 22.38 9.45
CA HIS A 468 9.31 22.74 8.04
C HIS A 468 8.74 21.58 7.20
N HIS A 469 9.21 20.34 7.41
CA HIS A 469 8.67 19.15 6.74
C HIS A 469 7.17 18.95 7.05
N SER A 470 6.76 19.14 8.31
CA SER A 470 5.37 18.93 8.75
C SER A 470 4.43 20.04 8.24
N VAL A 471 4.92 21.28 8.20
CA VAL A 471 4.26 22.42 7.54
C VAL A 471 4.07 22.13 6.05
N ALA A 472 5.10 21.65 5.35
CA ALA A 472 5.03 21.28 3.94
C ALA A 472 3.95 20.22 3.66
N CYS A 473 3.87 19.17 4.49
CA CYS A 473 2.80 18.16 4.38
C CYS A 473 1.40 18.76 4.56
N SER A 474 1.25 19.70 5.48
CA SER A 474 -0.03 20.39 5.73
C SER A 474 -0.43 21.28 4.54
N TYR A 475 0.51 22.05 3.99
CA TYR A 475 0.28 22.82 2.76
C TYR A 475 -0.10 21.93 1.58
N PHE A 476 0.60 20.80 1.40
CA PHE A 476 0.30 19.86 0.33
C PHE A 476 -1.15 19.34 0.43
N SER A 477 -1.60 18.98 1.63
CA SER A 477 -2.97 18.48 1.87
C SER A 477 -4.04 19.55 1.67
N LEU A 478 -3.69 20.83 1.84
CA LEU A 478 -4.51 21.99 1.51
C LEU A 478 -4.47 22.37 0.01
N LYS A 479 -3.82 21.57 -0.83
CA LYS A 479 -3.59 21.84 -2.27
C LYS A 479 -2.76 23.11 -2.55
N ARG A 480 -2.01 23.58 -1.54
CA ARG A 480 -1.09 24.72 -1.63
C ARG A 480 0.31 24.23 -2.01
N HIS A 481 0.43 23.71 -3.23
CA HIS A 481 1.59 22.93 -3.66
C HIS A 481 2.88 23.75 -3.78
N LYS A 482 2.79 25.05 -4.12
CA LYS A 482 3.96 25.93 -4.23
C LYS A 482 4.57 26.22 -2.85
N GLU A 483 3.76 26.56 -1.87
CA GLU A 483 4.21 26.78 -0.50
C GLU A 483 4.74 25.48 0.13
N ALA A 484 4.10 24.34 -0.16
CA ALA A 484 4.61 23.04 0.26
C ALA A 484 6.02 22.76 -0.30
N LEU A 485 6.28 23.14 -1.55
CA LEU A 485 7.57 22.95 -2.20
C LEU A 485 8.66 23.80 -1.52
N GLU A 486 8.39 25.08 -1.27
CA GLU A 486 9.31 26.00 -0.59
C GLU A 486 9.70 25.47 0.80
N GLU A 487 8.72 25.10 1.61
CA GLU A 487 8.91 24.56 2.96
C GLU A 487 9.71 23.25 2.93
N MET A 488 9.42 22.36 1.97
CA MET A 488 10.16 21.11 1.83
C MET A 488 11.62 21.33 1.38
N HIS A 489 11.89 22.30 0.50
CA HIS A 489 13.25 22.69 0.13
C HIS A 489 14.02 23.22 1.34
N THR A 490 13.39 24.06 2.19
CA THR A 490 14.04 24.55 3.40
C THR A 490 14.37 23.41 4.38
N ALA A 491 13.44 22.46 4.57
CA ALA A 491 13.67 21.28 5.40
C ALA A 491 14.88 20.47 4.89
N ILE A 492 14.94 20.18 3.58
CA ILE A 492 16.03 19.42 2.95
C ILE A 492 17.37 20.18 3.07
N ARG A 493 17.38 21.50 2.85
CA ARG A 493 18.59 22.33 2.98
C ARG A 493 19.18 22.23 4.39
N ILE A 494 18.34 22.34 5.42
CA ILE A 494 18.76 22.25 6.82
C ILE A 494 19.22 20.82 7.14
N GLN A 495 18.48 19.80 6.69
CA GLN A 495 18.85 18.39 6.89
C GLN A 495 20.23 18.06 6.30
N ARG A 496 20.52 18.53 5.07
CA ARG A 496 21.83 18.35 4.43
C ARG A 496 22.94 19.08 5.19
N LYS A 497 22.70 20.33 5.60
CA LYS A 497 23.69 21.15 6.33
C LYS A 497 24.09 20.53 7.67
N ASN A 498 23.12 19.97 8.39
CA ASN A 498 23.36 19.40 9.72
C ASN A 498 23.90 17.96 9.69
N GLY A 499 24.11 17.37 8.51
CA GLY A 499 24.49 15.97 8.38
C GLY A 499 23.46 15.02 9.00
N VAL A 500 22.18 15.37 8.95
CA VAL A 500 21.10 14.61 9.61
C VAL A 500 21.00 13.19 9.02
N ASP A 501 20.57 12.26 9.87
CA ASP A 501 20.27 10.87 9.55
C ASP A 501 19.63 10.67 8.17
N ARG A 502 20.25 9.79 7.37
CA ARG A 502 19.86 9.43 6.00
C ARG A 502 18.39 9.02 5.90
N LEU A 503 17.81 8.44 6.97
CA LEU A 503 16.40 8.06 7.00
C LEU A 503 15.45 9.27 6.93
N THR A 504 15.79 10.38 7.58
CA THR A 504 14.96 11.60 7.53
C THR A 504 14.93 12.22 6.13
N LEU A 505 16.05 12.13 5.42
CA LEU A 505 16.20 12.64 4.06
C LEU A 505 15.40 11.82 3.05
N LEU A 506 15.29 10.49 3.25
CA LEU A 506 14.42 9.62 2.44
C LEU A 506 12.96 10.07 2.48
N ALA A 507 12.45 10.41 3.67
CA ALA A 507 11.08 10.89 3.84
C ALA A 507 10.86 12.23 3.13
N SER A 508 11.79 13.18 3.28
CA SER A 508 11.73 14.48 2.60
C SER A 508 11.82 14.34 1.07
N TYR A 509 12.72 13.51 0.54
CA TYR A 509 12.83 13.26 -0.91
C TYR A 509 11.61 12.55 -1.48
N LYS A 510 11.02 11.60 -0.74
CA LYS A 510 9.75 10.98 -1.13
C LYS A 510 8.65 12.04 -1.24
N ASN A 511 8.53 12.91 -0.25
CA ASN A 511 7.44 13.89 -0.20
C ASN A 511 7.65 15.02 -1.22
N ILE A 512 8.88 15.52 -1.42
CA ILE A 512 9.15 16.54 -2.45
C ILE A 512 8.92 16.01 -3.86
N SER A 513 9.26 14.75 -4.15
CA SER A 513 8.96 14.12 -5.45
C SER A 513 7.45 14.07 -5.71
N VAL A 514 6.64 13.81 -4.68
CA VAL A 514 5.16 13.84 -4.78
C VAL A 514 4.63 15.27 -4.95
N ILE A 515 5.20 16.26 -4.26
CA ILE A 515 4.84 17.68 -4.43
C ILE A 515 5.13 18.13 -5.86
N LEU A 516 6.32 17.81 -6.38
CA LEU A 516 6.73 18.16 -7.75
C LEU A 516 5.87 17.44 -8.80
N LEU A 517 5.48 16.19 -8.56
CA LEU A 517 4.51 15.48 -9.39
C LEU A 517 3.17 16.22 -9.46
N ALA A 518 2.67 16.76 -8.34
CA ALA A 518 1.43 17.53 -8.30
C ALA A 518 1.54 18.89 -8.99
N LEU A 519 2.75 19.45 -9.08
CA LEU A 519 3.07 20.66 -9.84
C LEU A 519 3.41 20.36 -11.31
N GLU A 520 3.30 19.10 -11.74
CA GLU A 520 3.65 18.62 -13.08
C GLU A 520 5.12 18.86 -13.49
N ASN A 521 6.01 19.08 -12.52
CA ASN A 521 7.46 19.16 -12.75
C ASN A 521 8.07 17.76 -12.64
N TYR A 522 7.90 16.97 -13.70
CA TYR A 522 8.23 15.54 -13.72
C TYR A 522 9.75 15.29 -13.71
N GLU A 523 10.56 16.13 -14.33
CA GLU A 523 12.02 16.05 -14.33
C GLU A 523 12.59 16.20 -12.92
N ALA A 524 12.24 17.29 -12.23
CA ALA A 524 12.70 17.49 -10.85
C ALA A 524 12.16 16.40 -9.92
N ALA A 525 10.91 15.97 -10.10
CA ALA A 525 10.35 14.86 -9.34
C ALA A 525 11.15 13.56 -9.51
N LEU A 526 11.66 13.30 -10.73
CA LEU A 526 12.49 12.14 -11.06
C LEU A 526 13.88 12.25 -10.42
N GLU A 527 14.49 13.43 -10.40
CA GLU A 527 15.77 13.67 -9.73
C GLU A 527 15.69 13.34 -8.23
N TYR A 528 14.68 13.85 -7.52
CA TYR A 528 14.49 13.53 -6.10
C TYR A 528 14.12 12.06 -5.87
N ALA A 529 13.40 11.43 -6.80
CA ALA A 529 13.14 9.99 -6.74
C ALA A 529 14.43 9.17 -6.89
N ASN A 530 15.35 9.58 -7.76
CA ASN A 530 16.68 8.97 -7.92
C ASN A 530 17.52 9.14 -6.65
N LEU A 531 17.58 10.35 -6.08
CA LEU A 531 18.31 10.59 -4.83
C LEU A 531 17.79 9.72 -3.69
N LYS A 532 16.46 9.57 -3.58
CA LYS A 532 15.84 8.66 -2.62
C LYS A 532 16.24 7.20 -2.91
N TYR A 533 16.19 6.79 -4.17
CA TYR A 533 16.52 5.44 -4.60
C TYR A 533 17.98 5.07 -4.28
N ASP A 534 18.93 5.97 -4.53
CA ASP A 534 20.34 5.73 -4.25
C ASP A 534 20.61 5.55 -2.75
N ILE A 535 20.05 6.44 -1.91
CA ILE A 535 20.16 6.29 -0.44
C ILE A 535 19.52 4.99 0.03
N GLN A 536 18.32 4.65 -0.48
CA GLN A 536 17.64 3.42 -0.11
C GLN A 536 18.50 2.19 -0.46
N ARG A 537 19.02 2.15 -1.69
CA ARG A 537 19.86 1.05 -2.18
C ARG A 537 21.13 0.89 -1.34
N GLU A 538 21.76 1.99 -0.93
CA GLU A 538 22.92 1.96 -0.03
C GLU A 538 22.59 1.39 1.35
N LEU A 539 21.41 1.69 1.90
CA LEU A 539 21.01 1.26 3.24
C LEU A 539 20.58 -0.22 3.29
N THR A 540 19.88 -0.71 2.26
CA THR A 540 19.28 -2.05 2.26
C THR A 540 19.99 -3.04 1.34
N GLY A 541 21.00 -2.61 0.59
CA GLY A 541 21.62 -3.40 -0.47
C GLY A 541 20.76 -3.54 -1.73
N GLY A 542 19.60 -2.86 -1.79
CA GLY A 542 18.74 -2.79 -2.98
C GLY A 542 17.84 -4.00 -3.23
N LEU A 543 17.84 -5.01 -2.34
CA LEU A 543 16.97 -6.20 -2.45
C LEU A 543 15.82 -6.14 -1.44
N ASP A 544 15.00 -5.10 -1.54
CA ASP A 544 13.86 -4.86 -0.65
C ASP A 544 12.66 -4.24 -1.39
N LEU A 545 11.49 -4.31 -0.76
CA LEU A 545 10.24 -3.84 -1.36
C LEU A 545 10.18 -2.32 -1.53
N ASP A 546 10.89 -1.53 -0.72
CA ASP A 546 10.94 -0.07 -0.87
C ASP A 546 11.78 0.33 -2.09
N THR A 547 12.85 -0.39 -2.37
CA THR A 547 13.63 -0.26 -3.60
C THR A 547 12.78 -0.59 -4.82
N ALA A 548 12.04 -1.70 -4.80
CA ALA A 548 11.11 -2.05 -5.89
C ALA A 548 10.01 -0.99 -6.08
N THR A 549 9.47 -0.45 -5.00
CA THR A 549 8.45 0.61 -5.04
C THR A 549 9.01 1.92 -5.58
N SER A 550 10.28 2.23 -5.28
CA SER A 550 10.95 3.42 -5.80
C SER A 550 11.18 3.33 -7.31
N ASN A 551 11.60 2.16 -7.82
CA ASN A 551 11.66 1.87 -9.26
C ASN A 551 10.29 2.08 -9.94
N GLU A 552 9.20 1.53 -9.38
CA GLU A 552 7.85 1.71 -9.95
C GLU A 552 7.44 3.19 -10.01
N LYS A 553 7.73 3.98 -8.97
CA LYS A 553 7.43 5.42 -8.96
C LYS A 553 8.24 6.20 -10.00
N MET A 554 9.52 5.87 -10.15
CA MET A 554 10.35 6.45 -11.22
C MET A 554 9.81 6.08 -12.60
N ALA A 555 9.34 4.85 -12.79
CA ALA A 555 8.71 4.42 -14.04
C ALA A 555 7.45 5.24 -14.37
N VAL A 556 6.61 5.56 -13.37
CA VAL A 556 5.45 6.45 -13.55
C VAL A 556 5.88 7.84 -14.04
N LEU A 557 6.90 8.43 -13.41
CA LEU A 557 7.44 9.74 -13.81
C LEU A 557 8.00 9.71 -15.24
N LEU A 558 8.79 8.68 -15.57
CA LEU A 558 9.34 8.48 -16.91
C LEU A 558 8.24 8.29 -17.97
N ARG A 559 7.12 7.62 -17.64
CA ARG A 559 5.95 7.53 -18.54
C ARG A 559 5.31 8.90 -18.79
N LYS A 560 5.21 9.76 -17.78
CA LYS A 560 4.71 11.15 -17.94
C LYS A 560 5.63 11.98 -18.84
N LEU A 561 6.93 11.75 -18.75
CA LEU A 561 7.96 12.31 -19.64
C LEU A 561 8.02 11.68 -21.04
N LYS A 562 7.16 10.69 -21.34
CA LYS A 562 7.21 9.89 -22.58
C LYS A 562 8.54 9.15 -22.82
N ARG A 563 9.37 8.98 -21.77
CA ARG A 563 10.62 8.19 -21.78
C ARG A 563 10.30 6.72 -21.53
N PHE A 564 9.57 6.11 -22.46
CA PHE A 564 8.94 4.80 -22.26
C PHE A 564 9.92 3.65 -22.03
N ASP A 565 11.06 3.64 -22.71
CA ASP A 565 12.04 2.55 -22.58
C ASP A 565 12.74 2.56 -21.22
N GLU A 566 13.07 3.75 -20.72
CA GLU A 566 13.62 3.90 -19.38
C GLU A 566 12.59 3.53 -18.32
N ALA A 567 11.32 3.96 -18.47
CA ALA A 567 10.24 3.54 -17.59
C ALA A 567 10.12 2.01 -17.53
N ARG A 568 10.21 1.36 -18.70
CA ARG A 568 10.14 -0.11 -18.80
C ARG A 568 11.32 -0.79 -18.12
N ALA A 569 12.51 -0.19 -18.17
CA ALA A 569 13.68 -0.70 -17.47
C ALA A 569 13.47 -0.65 -15.94
N GLN A 570 12.92 0.46 -15.42
CA GLN A 570 12.60 0.58 -13.99
C GLN A 570 11.50 -0.42 -13.56
N ASP A 571 10.43 -0.59 -14.34
CA ASP A 571 9.39 -1.59 -14.03
C ASP A 571 9.97 -3.02 -14.03
N LYS A 572 10.92 -3.34 -14.91
CA LYS A 572 11.63 -4.63 -14.94
C LYS A 572 12.54 -4.83 -13.72
N ASN A 573 13.21 -3.78 -13.25
CA ASN A 573 14.00 -3.82 -12.02
C ASN A 573 13.09 -4.11 -10.80
N ALA A 574 11.95 -3.41 -10.71
CA ALA A 574 10.95 -3.65 -9.67
C ALA A 574 10.42 -5.10 -9.72
N LEU A 575 10.11 -5.61 -10.91
CA LEU A 575 9.68 -7.00 -11.12
C LEU A 575 10.74 -7.99 -10.61
N ARG A 576 12.00 -7.81 -11.01
CA ARG A 576 13.10 -8.69 -10.60
C ARG A 576 13.19 -8.79 -9.08
N ILE A 577 13.18 -7.67 -8.38
CA ILE A 577 13.25 -7.64 -6.91
C ILE A 577 12.04 -8.38 -6.30
N ARG A 578 10.81 -8.09 -6.77
CA ARG A 578 9.58 -8.70 -6.23
C ARG A 578 9.52 -10.21 -6.45
N VAL A 579 10.02 -10.69 -7.60
CA VAL A 579 10.17 -12.13 -7.89
C VAL A 579 11.22 -12.76 -6.98
N THR A 580 12.37 -12.12 -6.78
CA THR A 580 13.41 -12.63 -5.88
C THR A 580 12.93 -12.71 -4.43
N LEU A 581 12.09 -11.77 -3.99
CA LEU A 581 11.46 -11.79 -2.67
C LEU A 581 10.24 -12.72 -2.57
N ASN A 582 9.96 -13.50 -3.61
CA ASN A 582 8.81 -14.40 -3.72
C ASN A 582 7.45 -13.72 -3.45
N ASN A 583 7.32 -12.44 -3.79
CA ASN A 583 6.08 -11.69 -3.64
C ASN A 583 5.29 -11.68 -4.96
N GLN A 584 4.56 -12.77 -5.21
CA GLN A 584 3.81 -12.98 -6.45
C GLN A 584 2.75 -11.90 -6.70
N HIS A 585 2.05 -11.43 -5.66
CA HIS A 585 1.07 -10.37 -5.80
C HIS A 585 1.69 -9.07 -6.36
N LEU A 586 2.81 -8.63 -5.79
CA LEU A 586 3.51 -7.44 -6.28
C LEU A 586 4.22 -7.69 -7.62
N ALA A 587 4.67 -8.92 -7.89
CA ALA A 587 5.22 -9.29 -9.19
C ALA A 587 4.16 -9.17 -10.30
N ALA A 588 2.92 -9.62 -10.05
CA ALA A 588 1.78 -9.43 -10.94
C ALA A 588 1.52 -7.93 -11.22
N GLN A 589 1.61 -7.08 -10.19
CA GLN A 589 1.51 -5.64 -10.35
C GLN A 589 2.60 -5.10 -11.29
N SER A 590 3.86 -5.53 -11.13
CA SER A 590 4.93 -5.11 -12.03
C SER A 590 4.70 -5.55 -13.48
N HIS A 591 4.21 -6.78 -13.71
CA HIS A 591 3.82 -7.22 -15.05
C HIS A 591 2.74 -6.31 -15.64
N ALA A 592 1.72 -5.96 -14.86
CA ALA A 592 0.68 -5.04 -15.30
C ALA A 592 1.23 -3.64 -15.65
N ARG A 593 2.19 -3.11 -14.89
CA ARG A 593 2.84 -1.82 -15.20
C ARG A 593 3.62 -1.84 -16.51
N ILE A 594 4.31 -2.95 -16.80
CA ILE A 594 4.98 -3.13 -18.10
C ILE A 594 3.96 -3.18 -19.24
N GLY A 595 2.81 -3.85 -19.03
CA GLY A 595 1.69 -3.84 -19.97
C GLY A 595 1.13 -2.44 -20.21
N GLU A 596 0.97 -1.64 -19.14
CA GLU A 596 0.53 -0.24 -19.20
C GLU A 596 1.47 0.61 -20.05
N ASN A 597 2.78 0.44 -19.87
CA ASN A 597 3.80 1.11 -20.68
C ASN A 597 3.64 0.81 -22.18
N TYR A 598 3.50 -0.45 -22.58
CA TYR A 598 3.23 -0.80 -23.98
C TYR A 598 1.89 -0.24 -24.48
N SER A 599 0.84 -0.28 -23.66
CA SER A 599 -0.47 0.23 -24.03
C SER A 599 -0.46 1.74 -24.27
N LEU A 600 0.35 2.51 -23.53
CA LEU A 600 0.53 3.95 -23.73
C LEU A 600 1.27 4.28 -25.04
N GLN A 601 2.02 3.32 -25.59
CA GLN A 601 2.65 3.40 -26.91
C GLN A 601 1.76 2.83 -28.02
N GLU A 602 0.48 2.54 -27.74
CA GLU A 602 -0.48 1.92 -28.68
C GLU A 602 -0.08 0.51 -29.15
N ARG A 603 0.89 -0.10 -28.45
CA ARG A 603 1.39 -1.46 -28.69
C ARG A 603 0.53 -2.48 -27.94
N HIS A 604 -0.75 -2.50 -28.28
CA HIS A 604 -1.76 -3.26 -27.54
C HIS A 604 -1.53 -4.78 -27.57
N LYS A 605 -0.95 -5.31 -28.65
CA LYS A 605 -0.64 -6.75 -28.76
C LYS A 605 0.44 -7.18 -27.77
N GLU A 606 1.48 -6.36 -27.58
CA GLU A 606 2.51 -6.60 -26.57
C GLU A 606 1.96 -6.39 -25.17
N ALA A 607 1.13 -5.36 -24.95
CA ALA A 607 0.47 -5.11 -23.68
C ALA A 607 -0.36 -6.32 -23.21
N LEU A 608 -1.13 -6.93 -24.12
CA LEU A 608 -1.93 -8.14 -23.84
C LEU A 608 -1.09 -9.28 -23.26
N LYS A 609 0.13 -9.50 -23.78
CA LYS A 609 1.03 -10.56 -23.27
C LYS A 609 1.35 -10.34 -21.80
N TYR A 610 1.75 -9.11 -21.44
CA TYR A 610 2.11 -8.77 -20.06
C TYR A 610 0.91 -8.76 -19.11
N TYR A 611 -0.26 -8.31 -19.57
CA TYR A 611 -1.48 -8.38 -18.77
C TYR A 611 -1.94 -9.83 -18.55
N GLN A 612 -1.80 -10.70 -19.55
CA GLN A 612 -2.07 -12.13 -19.38
C GLN A 612 -1.10 -12.75 -18.37
N THR A 613 0.21 -12.48 -18.48
CA THR A 613 1.19 -12.95 -17.48
C THR A 613 0.90 -12.40 -16.09
N ALA A 614 0.48 -11.13 -15.97
CA ALA A 614 0.05 -10.56 -14.70
C ALA A 614 -1.15 -11.32 -14.11
N LEU A 615 -2.11 -11.67 -14.96
CA LEU A 615 -3.28 -12.44 -14.57
C LEU A 615 -2.89 -13.87 -14.12
N ASP A 616 -2.06 -14.55 -14.89
CA ASP A 616 -1.58 -15.90 -14.57
C ASP A 616 -0.75 -15.91 -13.26
N THR A 617 -0.04 -14.81 -12.98
CA THR A 617 0.75 -14.65 -11.74
C THR A 617 -0.15 -14.38 -10.52
N ILE A 618 -1.26 -13.65 -10.69
CA ILE A 618 -2.15 -13.33 -9.56
C ILE A 618 -3.13 -14.47 -9.27
N THR A 619 -3.50 -15.30 -10.26
CA THR A 619 -4.43 -16.43 -10.05
C THR A 619 -3.85 -17.55 -9.19
N VAL A 620 -2.52 -17.71 -9.14
CA VAL A 620 -1.86 -18.67 -8.26
C VAL A 620 -1.77 -18.20 -6.80
N VAL A 621 -2.04 -16.92 -6.53
CA VAL A 621 -2.09 -16.37 -5.16
C VAL A 621 -3.46 -16.68 -4.56
N GLU A 622 -3.49 -17.07 -3.29
CA GLU A 622 -4.74 -17.32 -2.55
C GLU A 622 -5.68 -16.11 -2.64
N ASN A 623 -6.93 -16.34 -3.07
CA ASN A 623 -7.94 -15.31 -3.36
C ASN A 623 -7.50 -14.23 -4.39
N GLY A 624 -6.39 -14.42 -5.10
CA GLY A 624 -5.82 -13.44 -6.00
C GLY A 624 -6.70 -13.17 -7.23
N GLU A 625 -7.41 -14.17 -7.75
CA GLU A 625 -8.35 -14.00 -8.88
C GLU A 625 -9.49 -13.03 -8.57
N ASN A 626 -9.88 -12.92 -7.30
CA ASN A 626 -10.92 -12.00 -6.82
C ASN A 626 -10.32 -10.76 -6.13
N SER A 627 -9.05 -10.43 -6.39
CA SER A 627 -8.41 -9.24 -5.84
C SER A 627 -8.72 -7.97 -6.66
N LEU A 628 -8.54 -6.79 -6.04
CA LEU A 628 -8.60 -5.51 -6.74
C LEU A 628 -7.56 -5.41 -7.87
N LEU A 629 -6.41 -6.09 -7.73
CA LEU A 629 -5.39 -6.13 -8.76
C LEU A 629 -5.87 -6.95 -9.97
N ALA A 630 -6.49 -8.11 -9.75
CA ALA A 630 -7.08 -8.91 -10.83
C ALA A 630 -8.18 -8.14 -11.57
N ALA A 631 -9.08 -7.46 -10.85
CA ALA A 631 -10.11 -6.61 -11.46
C ALA A 631 -9.50 -5.51 -12.36
N ARG A 632 -8.38 -4.92 -11.92
CA ARG A 632 -7.64 -3.92 -12.71
C ARG A 632 -7.01 -4.52 -13.96
N ILE A 633 -6.37 -5.68 -13.84
CA ILE A 633 -5.80 -6.40 -14.98
C ILE A 633 -6.90 -6.75 -15.99
N TYR A 634 -8.06 -7.22 -15.54
CA TYR A 634 -9.22 -7.46 -16.42
C TYR A 634 -9.68 -6.19 -17.14
N ASN A 635 -9.74 -5.04 -16.46
CA ASN A 635 -10.10 -3.77 -17.08
C ASN A 635 -9.06 -3.31 -18.12
N TYR A 636 -7.76 -3.55 -17.86
CA TYR A 636 -6.69 -3.26 -18.82
C TYR A 636 -6.75 -4.17 -20.05
N LEU A 637 -7.02 -5.46 -19.86
CA LEU A 637 -7.31 -6.40 -20.95
C LEU A 637 -8.50 -5.93 -21.77
N GLY A 638 -9.61 -5.57 -21.10
CA GLY A 638 -10.80 -5.01 -21.73
C GLY A 638 -10.48 -3.79 -22.61
N SER A 639 -9.61 -2.91 -22.11
CA SER A 639 -9.16 -1.71 -22.83
C SER A 639 -8.29 -2.02 -24.04
N CYS A 640 -7.38 -3.00 -23.94
CA CYS A 640 -6.59 -3.44 -25.08
C CYS A 640 -7.43 -4.14 -26.15
N PHE A 641 -8.34 -5.02 -25.76
CA PHE A 641 -9.26 -5.67 -26.70
C PHE A 641 -10.15 -4.66 -27.40
N TRP A 642 -10.63 -3.64 -26.70
CA TRP A 642 -11.40 -2.56 -27.31
C TRP A 642 -10.59 -1.77 -28.33
N ALA A 643 -9.34 -1.41 -28.01
CA ALA A 643 -8.45 -0.72 -28.95
C ALA A 643 -8.14 -1.56 -30.20
N LEU A 644 -8.11 -2.89 -30.04
CA LEU A 644 -7.99 -3.86 -31.15
C LEU A 644 -9.32 -4.15 -31.87
N LYS A 645 -10.40 -3.44 -31.54
CA LYS A 645 -11.77 -3.63 -32.09
C LYS A 645 -12.38 -5.01 -31.81
N LEU A 646 -11.84 -5.74 -30.84
CA LEU A 646 -12.34 -7.03 -30.37
C LEU A 646 -13.37 -6.81 -29.25
N TYR A 647 -14.49 -6.16 -29.60
CA TYR A 647 -15.46 -5.67 -28.60
C TYR A 647 -16.13 -6.76 -27.78
N LYS A 648 -16.29 -7.97 -28.32
CA LYS A 648 -16.83 -9.12 -27.58
C LYS A 648 -15.90 -9.53 -26.44
N ASP A 649 -14.61 -9.65 -26.72
CA ASP A 649 -13.59 -9.98 -25.72
C ASP A 649 -13.43 -8.85 -24.71
N ALA A 650 -13.46 -7.59 -25.18
CA ALA A 650 -13.45 -6.43 -24.30
C ALA A 650 -14.59 -6.46 -23.28
N THR A 651 -15.81 -6.72 -23.75
CA THR A 651 -17.01 -6.84 -22.90
C THR A 651 -16.85 -7.93 -21.85
N LYS A 652 -16.36 -9.12 -22.24
CA LYS A 652 -16.15 -10.25 -21.32
C LYS A 652 -15.21 -9.89 -20.16
N HIS A 653 -14.10 -9.22 -20.44
CA HIS A 653 -13.13 -8.84 -19.42
C HIS A 653 -13.64 -7.69 -18.55
N ASP A 654 -14.28 -6.67 -19.17
CA ASP A 654 -14.88 -5.56 -18.43
C ASP A 654 -16.04 -6.02 -17.52
N GLU A 655 -16.84 -7.02 -17.92
CA GLU A 655 -17.90 -7.62 -17.09
C GLU A 655 -17.31 -8.34 -15.87
N LYS A 656 -16.22 -9.09 -16.06
CA LYS A 656 -15.52 -9.77 -14.96
C LYS A 656 -14.90 -8.78 -13.99
N ALA A 657 -14.26 -7.72 -14.49
CA ALA A 657 -13.73 -6.62 -13.69
C ALA A 657 -14.84 -5.95 -12.86
N LEU A 658 -15.98 -5.65 -13.50
CA LEU A 658 -17.11 -5.00 -12.82
C LEU A 658 -17.65 -5.86 -11.67
N GLY A 659 -17.78 -7.18 -11.86
CA GLY A 659 -18.24 -8.10 -10.81
C GLY A 659 -17.36 -8.03 -9.56
N ILE A 660 -16.04 -8.09 -9.74
CA ILE A 660 -15.07 -8.01 -8.64
C ILE A 660 -15.11 -6.63 -7.98
N TYR A 661 -15.08 -5.55 -8.78
CA TYR A 661 -15.12 -4.18 -8.23
C TYR A 661 -16.38 -3.89 -7.44
N VAL A 662 -17.56 -4.31 -7.91
CA VAL A 662 -18.82 -4.14 -7.19
C VAL A 662 -18.82 -4.93 -5.89
N ASN A 663 -18.25 -6.14 -5.90
CA ASN A 663 -18.18 -6.98 -4.70
C ASN A 663 -17.29 -6.38 -3.61
N ILE A 664 -16.12 -5.82 -3.96
CA ILE A 664 -15.14 -5.31 -2.99
C ILE A 664 -15.41 -3.85 -2.59
N LEU A 665 -15.71 -2.99 -3.57
CA LEU A 665 -15.79 -1.53 -3.38
C LEU A 665 -17.23 -1.02 -3.24
N GLY A 666 -18.21 -1.88 -3.52
CA GLY A 666 -19.62 -1.50 -3.60
C GLY A 666 -19.97 -0.76 -4.89
N LYS A 667 -21.26 -0.49 -5.09
CA LYS A 667 -21.79 0.11 -6.34
C LYS A 667 -21.47 1.60 -6.49
N GLU A 668 -21.24 2.31 -5.39
CA GLU A 668 -21.01 3.75 -5.35
C GLU A 668 -19.52 4.12 -5.29
N HIS A 669 -18.67 3.42 -6.05
CA HIS A 669 -17.24 3.71 -6.12
C HIS A 669 -16.84 4.30 -7.50
N PRO A 670 -15.95 5.31 -7.56
CA PRO A 670 -15.52 5.91 -8.83
C PRO A 670 -14.99 4.89 -9.86
N VAL A 671 -14.20 3.91 -9.42
CA VAL A 671 -13.68 2.83 -10.29
C VAL A 671 -14.81 1.97 -10.88
N VAL A 672 -15.87 1.71 -10.12
CA VAL A 672 -17.06 0.99 -10.63
C VAL A 672 -17.77 1.83 -11.69
N ALA A 673 -17.90 3.14 -11.48
CA ALA A 673 -18.47 4.04 -12.47
C ALA A 673 -17.63 4.08 -13.77
N SER A 674 -16.30 4.15 -13.68
CA SER A 674 -15.41 4.08 -14.85
C SER A 674 -15.55 2.75 -15.60
N CYS A 675 -15.59 1.63 -14.88
CA CYS A 675 -15.75 0.31 -15.50
C CYS A 675 -17.12 0.15 -16.18
N ARG A 676 -18.21 0.67 -15.57
CA ARG A 676 -19.54 0.73 -16.19
C ARG A 676 -19.56 1.58 -17.45
N ASN A 677 -18.84 2.70 -17.46
CA ASN A 677 -18.73 3.55 -18.65
C ASN A 677 -18.01 2.82 -19.80
N ASN A 678 -16.92 2.10 -19.52
CA ASN A 678 -16.23 1.26 -20.51
C ASN A 678 -17.16 0.17 -21.08
N LEU A 679 -17.96 -0.47 -20.22
CA LEU A 679 -18.99 -1.43 -20.66
C LEU A 679 -20.07 -0.78 -21.50
N GLY A 680 -20.49 0.45 -21.17
CA GLY A 680 -21.41 1.26 -21.97
C GLY A 680 -20.92 1.38 -23.41
N TRP A 681 -19.66 1.78 -23.59
CA TRP A 681 -19.02 1.86 -24.91
C TRP A 681 -18.93 0.51 -25.62
N CYS A 682 -18.50 -0.55 -24.93
CA CYS A 682 -18.46 -1.91 -25.50
C CYS A 682 -19.83 -2.38 -26.01
N TYR A 683 -20.89 -2.20 -25.22
CA TYR A 683 -22.23 -2.56 -25.63
C TYR A 683 -22.74 -1.68 -26.78
N GLY A 684 -22.36 -0.40 -26.81
CA GLY A 684 -22.69 0.52 -27.91
C GLY A 684 -22.12 0.02 -29.25
N GLU A 685 -20.83 -0.33 -29.27
CA GLU A 685 -20.14 -0.85 -30.46
C GLU A 685 -20.67 -2.22 -30.91
N LEU A 686 -21.16 -3.04 -29.98
CA LEU A 686 -21.84 -4.30 -30.29
C LEU A 686 -23.30 -4.11 -30.75
N GLY A 687 -23.79 -2.88 -30.84
CA GLY A 687 -25.19 -2.56 -31.17
C GLY A 687 -26.19 -2.87 -30.05
N ASN A 688 -25.73 -3.26 -28.86
CA ASN A 688 -26.58 -3.51 -27.70
C ASN A 688 -26.90 -2.21 -26.94
N LEU A 689 -27.56 -1.28 -27.64
CA LEU A 689 -27.82 0.07 -27.16
C LEU A 689 -28.66 0.11 -25.87
N LYS A 690 -29.52 -0.89 -25.63
CA LYS A 690 -30.30 -0.99 -24.39
C LYS A 690 -29.41 -1.28 -23.17
N LYS A 691 -28.45 -2.19 -23.30
CA LYS A 691 -27.48 -2.46 -22.22
C LYS A 691 -26.53 -1.29 -22.03
N ALA A 692 -26.08 -0.65 -23.12
CA ALA A 692 -25.25 0.55 -23.07
C ALA A 692 -25.94 1.66 -22.25
N LEU A 693 -27.17 2.01 -22.62
CA LEU A 693 -27.95 3.04 -21.94
C LEU A 693 -28.14 2.75 -20.44
N LYS A 694 -28.34 1.47 -20.08
CA LYS A 694 -28.48 1.06 -18.68
C LYS A 694 -27.21 1.38 -17.89
N GLN A 695 -26.03 1.03 -18.42
CA GLN A 695 -24.76 1.30 -17.74
C GLN A 695 -24.47 2.81 -17.66
N GLU A 696 -24.69 3.54 -18.75
CA GLU A 696 -24.44 4.99 -18.81
C GLU A 696 -25.34 5.78 -17.85
N LYS A 697 -26.63 5.43 -17.73
CA LYS A 697 -27.55 6.07 -16.77
C LYS A 697 -27.14 5.84 -15.32
N GLU A 698 -26.62 4.66 -14.99
CA GLU A 698 -26.11 4.38 -13.66
C GLU A 698 -24.87 5.22 -13.34
N VAL A 699 -23.96 5.39 -14.30
CA VAL A 699 -22.78 6.27 -14.16
C VAL A 699 -23.20 7.72 -14.00
N LEU A 700 -24.17 8.19 -14.80
CA LEU A 700 -24.70 9.54 -14.70
C LEU A 700 -25.30 9.80 -13.32
N LYS A 701 -26.15 8.88 -12.82
CA LYS A 701 -26.74 8.97 -11.48
C LYS A 701 -25.68 9.06 -10.38
N PHE A 702 -24.62 8.25 -10.47
CA PHE A 702 -23.51 8.33 -9.53
C PHE A 702 -22.82 9.69 -9.61
N ARG A 703 -22.39 10.12 -10.80
CA ARG A 703 -21.67 11.39 -10.99
C ARG A 703 -22.47 12.61 -10.55
N MET A 704 -23.79 12.62 -10.78
CA MET A 704 -24.67 13.68 -10.27
C MET A 704 -24.68 13.79 -8.73
N LYS A 705 -24.39 12.70 -8.01
CA LYS A 705 -24.37 12.67 -6.54
C LYS A 705 -23.03 13.16 -5.97
N VAL A 706 -21.91 12.85 -6.64
CA VAL A 706 -20.55 13.08 -6.10
C VAL A 706 -19.78 14.23 -6.73
N LEU A 707 -20.12 14.65 -7.96
CA LEU A 707 -19.41 15.69 -8.67
C LEU A 707 -20.17 17.03 -8.63
N PRO A 708 -19.45 18.17 -8.68
CA PRO A 708 -20.08 19.48 -8.89
C PRO A 708 -20.90 19.52 -10.19
N GLU A 709 -21.92 20.39 -10.22
CA GLU A 709 -22.82 20.52 -11.38
C GLU A 709 -22.12 20.93 -12.68
N ASP A 710 -20.94 21.56 -12.58
CA ASP A 710 -20.16 22.02 -13.72
C ASP A 710 -18.92 21.15 -14.03
N ASP A 711 -18.89 19.91 -13.55
CA ASP A 711 -17.80 18.97 -13.79
C ASP A 711 -17.81 18.42 -15.24
N LEU A 712 -16.64 18.34 -15.88
CA LEU A 712 -16.48 17.84 -17.25
C LEU A 712 -16.78 16.33 -17.38
N ASP A 713 -16.60 15.55 -16.32
CA ASP A 713 -16.98 14.14 -16.29
C ASP A 713 -18.50 13.97 -16.31
N LEU A 714 -19.22 14.89 -15.66
CA LEU A 714 -20.68 14.94 -15.69
C LEU A 714 -21.18 15.30 -17.10
N ALA A 715 -20.56 16.30 -17.74
CA ALA A 715 -20.84 16.64 -19.14
C ALA A 715 -20.63 15.45 -20.09
N THR A 716 -19.58 14.66 -19.85
CA THR A 716 -19.30 13.45 -20.64
C THR A 716 -20.38 12.39 -20.47
N SER A 717 -20.86 12.16 -19.24
CA SER A 717 -21.97 11.23 -18.98
C SER A 717 -23.27 11.68 -19.65
N TYR A 718 -23.60 12.97 -19.61
CA TYR A 718 -24.76 13.51 -20.32
C TYR A 718 -24.65 13.30 -21.84
N ASN A 719 -23.47 13.57 -22.43
CA ASN A 719 -23.24 13.35 -23.85
C ASN A 719 -23.37 11.88 -24.25
N ASN A 720 -22.85 10.94 -23.44
CA ASN A 720 -22.94 9.50 -23.71
C ASN A 720 -24.40 9.03 -23.71
N VAL A 721 -25.16 9.35 -22.65
CA VAL A 721 -26.60 9.03 -22.56
C VAL A 721 -27.38 9.62 -23.73
N GLY A 722 -27.16 10.90 -24.05
CA GLY A 722 -27.81 11.56 -25.17
C GLY A 722 -27.47 10.92 -26.53
N THR A 723 -26.22 10.49 -26.72
CA THR A 723 -25.77 9.81 -27.95
C THR A 723 -26.42 8.45 -28.11
N THR A 724 -26.45 7.64 -27.04
CA THR A 724 -27.10 6.32 -27.04
C THR A 724 -28.61 6.42 -27.26
N LEU A 725 -29.28 7.42 -26.66
CA LEU A 725 -30.70 7.70 -26.93
C LEU A 725 -30.96 8.09 -28.39
N THR A 726 -30.09 8.93 -28.97
CA THR A 726 -30.17 9.29 -30.40
C THR A 726 -30.08 8.05 -31.28
N ALA A 727 -29.12 7.14 -31.00
CA ALA A 727 -28.94 5.89 -31.73
C ALA A 727 -30.14 4.94 -31.58
N LEU A 728 -30.79 4.90 -30.42
CA LEU A 728 -32.02 4.14 -30.19
C LEU A 728 -33.24 4.69 -30.95
N LYS A 729 -33.14 5.89 -31.54
CA LYS A 729 -34.24 6.64 -32.17
C LYS A 729 -35.46 6.82 -31.24
N LYS A 730 -35.25 6.75 -29.93
CA LYS A 730 -36.27 6.94 -28.88
C LYS A 730 -36.01 8.24 -28.14
N GLU A 731 -37.09 8.87 -27.66
CA GLU A 731 -36.99 10.06 -26.80
C GLU A 731 -36.08 11.15 -27.40
N LYS A 732 -36.25 11.44 -28.70
CA LYS A 732 -35.35 12.33 -29.46
C LYS A 732 -35.18 13.71 -28.81
N ALA A 733 -36.24 14.25 -28.21
CA ALA A 733 -36.19 15.51 -27.46
C ALA A 733 -35.35 15.38 -26.18
N THR A 734 -35.52 14.31 -25.42
CA THR A 734 -34.71 14.00 -24.23
C THR A 734 -33.23 13.81 -24.59
N ALA A 735 -32.94 13.14 -25.71
CA ALA A 735 -31.58 12.96 -26.21
C ALA A 735 -30.90 14.30 -26.50
N LEU A 736 -31.63 15.23 -27.14
CA LEU A 736 -31.16 16.58 -27.40
C LEU A 736 -30.92 17.36 -26.10
N SER A 737 -31.85 17.30 -25.14
CA SER A 737 -31.73 17.98 -23.85
C SER A 737 -30.46 17.56 -23.09
N TYR A 738 -30.18 16.25 -23.00
CA TYR A 738 -28.93 15.78 -22.37
C TYR A 738 -27.67 16.34 -23.06
N LYS A 739 -27.64 16.38 -24.39
CA LYS A 739 -26.49 16.93 -25.13
C LYS A 739 -26.35 18.45 -24.94
N GLN A 740 -27.47 19.17 -24.81
CA GLN A 740 -27.46 20.60 -24.51
C GLN A 740 -26.91 20.89 -23.10
N GLU A 741 -27.28 20.10 -22.09
CA GLU A 741 -26.69 20.21 -20.74
C GLU A 741 -25.19 19.93 -20.76
N ALA A 742 -24.74 18.92 -21.51
CA ALA A 742 -23.32 18.66 -21.71
C ALA A 742 -22.58 19.84 -22.35
N LEU A 743 -23.15 20.46 -23.38
CA LEU A 743 -22.59 21.65 -24.03
C LEU A 743 -22.53 22.85 -23.07
N LYS A 744 -23.59 23.07 -22.29
CA LYS A 744 -23.66 24.17 -21.30
C LYS A 744 -22.53 24.08 -20.28
N ILE A 745 -22.25 22.88 -19.75
CA ILE A 745 -21.13 22.68 -18.82
C ILE A 745 -19.79 22.96 -19.51
N ARG A 746 -19.59 22.42 -20.73
CA ARG A 746 -18.36 22.61 -21.50
C ARG A 746 -18.08 24.09 -21.82
N LEU A 747 -19.09 24.85 -22.25
CA LEU A 747 -18.98 26.28 -22.50
C LEU A 747 -18.63 27.11 -21.26
N LYS A 748 -18.96 26.62 -20.06
CA LYS A 748 -18.63 27.29 -18.80
C LYS A 748 -17.18 27.06 -18.36
N LYS A 749 -16.60 25.89 -18.68
CA LYS A 749 -15.31 25.43 -18.15
C LYS A 749 -14.16 25.47 -19.14
N LEU A 750 -14.46 25.37 -20.43
CA LEU A 750 -13.47 25.22 -21.49
C LEU A 750 -13.35 26.51 -22.28
N GLU A 751 -12.19 26.71 -22.88
CA GLU A 751 -11.97 27.78 -23.84
C GLU A 751 -12.94 27.62 -25.03
N PRO A 752 -13.44 28.71 -25.64
CA PRO A 752 -14.42 28.65 -26.73
C PRO A 752 -14.01 27.78 -27.92
N ASN A 753 -12.71 27.60 -28.09
CA ASN A 753 -12.06 26.87 -29.18
C ASN A 753 -11.74 25.40 -28.82
N ASP A 754 -12.24 24.87 -27.70
CA ASP A 754 -11.97 23.49 -27.30
C ASP A 754 -12.69 22.47 -28.20
N LEU A 755 -11.98 21.40 -28.61
CA LEU A 755 -12.53 20.34 -29.47
C LEU A 755 -13.69 19.56 -28.83
N LEU A 756 -13.83 19.54 -27.50
CA LEU A 756 -14.99 18.95 -26.82
C LEU A 756 -16.27 19.76 -27.08
N ILE A 757 -16.16 21.08 -27.31
CA ILE A 757 -17.29 21.93 -27.72
C ILE A 757 -17.70 21.57 -29.14
N VAL A 758 -16.74 21.41 -30.05
CA VAL A 758 -16.98 20.93 -31.43
C VAL A 758 -17.78 19.63 -31.42
N ILE A 759 -17.33 18.64 -30.64
CA ILE A 759 -18.00 17.34 -30.55
C ILE A 759 -19.43 17.48 -30.02
N SER A 760 -19.64 18.29 -28.99
CA SER A 760 -20.98 18.60 -28.49
C SER A 760 -21.88 19.17 -29.59
N LYS A 761 -21.39 20.16 -30.34
CA LYS A 761 -22.13 20.82 -31.43
C LYS A 761 -22.49 19.86 -32.55
N ILE A 762 -21.54 19.02 -32.99
CA ILE A 762 -21.82 17.95 -33.97
C ILE A 762 -22.91 17.01 -33.43
N ASN A 763 -22.84 16.58 -32.17
CA ASN A 763 -23.81 15.66 -31.60
C ASN A 763 -25.21 16.25 -31.46
N ILE A 764 -25.28 17.54 -31.14
CA ILE A 764 -26.52 18.31 -31.10
C ILE A 764 -27.09 18.43 -32.51
N GLY A 765 -26.26 18.80 -33.49
CA GLY A 765 -26.64 18.87 -34.91
C GLY A 765 -27.26 17.56 -35.41
N ILE A 766 -26.60 16.42 -35.16
CA ILE A 766 -27.14 15.09 -35.52
C ILE A 766 -28.52 14.84 -34.89
N SER A 767 -28.72 15.26 -33.63
CA SER A 767 -30.00 15.08 -32.93
C SER A 767 -31.10 15.97 -33.49
N LEU A 768 -30.75 17.22 -33.83
CA LEU A 768 -31.64 18.18 -34.50
C LEU A 768 -32.06 17.67 -35.89
N GLY A 769 -31.12 17.12 -36.67
CA GLY A 769 -31.43 16.45 -37.94
C GLY A 769 -32.41 15.29 -37.75
N GLY A 770 -32.23 14.48 -36.71
CA GLY A 770 -33.18 13.41 -36.34
C GLY A 770 -34.59 13.90 -35.97
N LEU A 771 -34.71 15.17 -35.54
CA LEU A 771 -35.97 15.88 -35.27
C LEU A 771 -36.50 16.65 -36.49
N LYS A 772 -35.89 16.50 -37.67
CA LYS A 772 -36.18 17.27 -38.89
C LYS A 772 -35.94 18.78 -38.76
N ARG A 773 -35.19 19.22 -37.75
CA ARG A 773 -34.76 20.63 -37.56
C ARG A 773 -33.47 20.89 -38.34
N HIS A 774 -33.54 20.71 -39.66
CA HIS A 774 -32.36 20.65 -40.51
C HIS A 774 -31.59 21.99 -40.55
N VAL A 775 -32.26 23.13 -40.53
CA VAL A 775 -31.62 24.46 -40.54
C VAL A 775 -30.75 24.66 -39.29
N GLU A 776 -31.30 24.37 -38.12
CA GLU A 776 -30.58 24.46 -36.84
C GLU A 776 -29.42 23.45 -36.78
N SER A 777 -29.64 22.23 -37.30
CA SER A 777 -28.58 21.24 -37.44
C SER A 777 -27.40 21.76 -38.25
N GLY A 778 -27.66 22.41 -39.39
CA GLY A 778 -26.60 22.97 -40.22
C GLY A 778 -25.84 24.11 -39.55
N ARG A 779 -26.53 24.95 -38.77
CA ARG A 779 -25.89 26.02 -37.99
C ARG A 779 -24.88 25.46 -36.99
N GLU A 780 -25.27 24.45 -36.22
CA GLU A 780 -24.35 23.81 -35.25
C GLU A 780 -23.14 23.18 -35.95
N PHE A 781 -23.32 22.57 -37.12
CA PHE A 781 -22.19 22.01 -37.87
C PHE A 781 -21.25 23.07 -38.45
N LEU A 782 -21.79 24.21 -38.93
CA LEU A 782 -20.99 25.32 -39.43
C LEU A 782 -20.18 25.99 -38.31
N GLU A 783 -20.79 26.20 -37.15
CA GLU A 783 -20.08 26.71 -35.97
C GLU A 783 -18.98 25.73 -35.51
N ALA A 784 -19.26 24.43 -35.51
CA ALA A 784 -18.26 23.41 -35.21
C ALA A 784 -17.12 23.38 -36.24
N LEU A 785 -17.42 23.55 -37.53
CA LEU A 785 -16.43 23.63 -38.60
C LEU A 785 -15.50 24.84 -38.41
N GLU A 786 -16.05 26.00 -38.08
CA GLU A 786 -15.28 27.22 -37.89
C GLU A 786 -14.29 27.08 -36.72
N ILE A 787 -14.75 26.52 -35.60
CA ILE A 787 -13.87 26.21 -34.46
C ILE A 787 -12.76 25.24 -34.89
N CYS A 788 -13.08 24.16 -35.60
CA CYS A 788 -12.10 23.20 -36.11
C CYS A 788 -11.04 23.85 -37.00
N LYS A 789 -11.46 24.66 -37.98
CA LYS A 789 -10.53 25.33 -38.90
C LYS A 789 -9.57 26.26 -38.16
N ASN A 790 -10.06 26.97 -37.15
CA ASN A 790 -9.25 27.92 -36.38
C ASN A 790 -8.33 27.24 -35.36
N THR A 791 -8.60 25.99 -34.98
CA THR A 791 -7.87 25.28 -33.91
C THR A 791 -6.89 24.24 -34.41
N VAL A 792 -7.34 23.37 -35.29
CA VAL A 792 -6.61 22.20 -35.78
C VAL A 792 -6.37 22.24 -37.29
N GLY A 793 -7.02 23.19 -37.99
CA GLY A 793 -6.90 23.36 -39.43
C GLY A 793 -7.73 22.39 -40.26
N GLU A 794 -7.50 22.42 -41.57
CA GLU A 794 -8.25 21.61 -42.57
C GLU A 794 -7.91 20.11 -42.48
N LYS A 795 -6.67 19.77 -42.14
CA LYS A 795 -6.17 18.38 -42.07
C LYS A 795 -6.36 17.78 -40.67
N HIS A 796 -7.61 17.68 -40.24
CA HIS A 796 -7.95 17.03 -38.98
C HIS A 796 -9.26 16.24 -39.09
N GLU A 797 -9.37 15.13 -38.37
CA GLU A 797 -10.53 14.23 -38.43
C GLU A 797 -11.85 14.94 -38.12
N GLN A 798 -11.85 15.83 -37.13
CA GLN A 798 -13.05 16.58 -36.77
C GLN A 798 -13.49 17.54 -37.87
N THR A 799 -12.55 18.11 -38.61
CA THR A 799 -12.85 19.01 -39.74
C THR A 799 -13.53 18.23 -40.86
N VAL A 800 -12.99 17.05 -41.20
CA VAL A 800 -13.61 16.09 -42.12
C VAL A 800 -15.02 15.71 -41.67
N ARG A 801 -15.18 15.40 -40.38
CA ARG A 801 -16.48 15.04 -39.81
C ARG A 801 -17.49 16.18 -39.92
N CYS A 802 -17.08 17.42 -39.66
CA CYS A 802 -17.93 18.59 -39.85
C CYS A 802 -18.39 18.71 -41.30
N TYR A 803 -17.48 18.65 -42.28
CA TYR A 803 -17.84 18.70 -43.70
C TYR A 803 -18.84 17.62 -44.10
N ASN A 804 -18.59 16.36 -43.70
CA ASN A 804 -19.50 15.27 -43.98
C ASN A 804 -20.89 15.50 -43.35
N CYS A 805 -20.96 15.99 -42.10
CA CYS A 805 -22.24 16.29 -41.44
C CYS A 805 -22.99 17.46 -42.10
N ILE A 806 -22.27 18.50 -42.55
CA ILE A 806 -22.83 19.64 -43.29
C ILE A 806 -23.43 19.15 -44.61
N GLY A 807 -22.69 18.35 -45.37
CA GLY A 807 -23.14 17.81 -46.65
C GLY A 807 -24.39 16.93 -46.50
N VAL A 808 -24.41 16.02 -45.52
CA VAL A 808 -25.63 15.25 -45.19
C VAL A 808 -26.79 16.16 -44.81
N SER A 809 -26.55 17.25 -44.07
CA SER A 809 -27.61 18.20 -43.72
C SER A 809 -28.15 18.96 -44.92
N PHE A 810 -27.37 19.23 -45.96
CA PHE A 810 -27.83 19.85 -47.20
C PHE A 810 -28.60 18.86 -48.07
N GLY A 811 -28.12 17.62 -48.19
CA GLY A 811 -28.80 16.56 -48.94
C GLY A 811 -30.20 16.26 -48.37
N MET A 812 -30.37 16.30 -47.05
CA MET A 812 -31.68 16.17 -46.39
C MET A 812 -32.64 17.35 -46.66
N ARG A 813 -32.13 18.47 -47.20
CA ARG A 813 -32.92 19.64 -47.64
C ARG A 813 -33.02 19.71 -49.16
N GLU A 814 -32.65 18.64 -49.87
CA GLU A 814 -32.67 18.56 -51.34
C GLU A 814 -31.78 19.61 -52.04
N ARG A 815 -30.81 20.17 -51.31
CA ARG A 815 -29.76 21.05 -51.84
C ARG A 815 -28.57 20.19 -52.25
N TYR A 816 -28.73 19.44 -53.33
CA TYR A 816 -27.78 18.40 -53.71
C TYR A 816 -26.42 18.94 -54.16
N ASP A 817 -26.38 20.06 -54.88
CA ASP A 817 -25.13 20.69 -55.31
C ASP A 817 -24.24 21.06 -54.11
N ASP A 818 -24.79 21.81 -53.15
CA ASP A 818 -24.08 22.16 -51.92
C ASP A 818 -23.66 20.91 -51.13
N ALA A 819 -24.53 19.90 -51.08
CA ALA A 819 -24.25 18.66 -50.39
C ALA A 819 -23.04 17.93 -50.99
N LEU A 820 -22.97 17.83 -52.32
CA LEU A 820 -21.88 17.20 -53.04
C LEU A 820 -20.56 17.95 -52.85
N GLU A 821 -20.56 19.29 -52.83
CA GLU A 821 -19.36 20.08 -52.55
C GLU A 821 -18.74 19.72 -51.20
N TYR A 822 -19.54 19.73 -50.14
CA TYR A 822 -19.08 19.40 -48.79
C TYR A 822 -18.70 17.92 -48.63
N LEU A 823 -19.46 17.00 -49.24
CA LEU A 823 -19.19 15.56 -49.15
C LEU A 823 -17.94 15.17 -49.95
N MET A 824 -17.72 15.77 -51.12
CA MET A 824 -16.50 15.55 -51.91
C MET A 824 -15.28 16.05 -51.13
N LYS A 825 -15.36 17.25 -50.55
CA LYS A 825 -14.27 17.78 -49.71
C LYS A 825 -13.97 16.88 -48.51
N ALA A 826 -15.01 16.38 -47.84
CA ALA A 826 -14.84 15.42 -46.74
C ALA A 826 -14.19 14.11 -47.21
N PHE A 827 -14.62 13.57 -48.36
CA PHE A 827 -14.08 12.34 -48.94
C PHE A 827 -12.60 12.48 -49.31
N THR A 828 -12.22 13.52 -50.05
CA THR A 828 -10.82 13.76 -50.44
C THR A 828 -9.92 13.96 -49.22
N LEU A 829 -10.33 14.79 -48.26
CA LEU A 829 -9.55 15.00 -47.03
C LEU A 829 -9.46 13.73 -46.17
N ALA A 830 -10.54 12.94 -46.06
CA ALA A 830 -10.52 11.66 -45.37
C ALA A 830 -9.55 10.68 -46.04
N GLY A 831 -9.47 10.72 -47.37
CA GLY A 831 -8.42 10.07 -48.12
C GLY A 831 -7.07 10.54 -47.60
N GLU A 832 -6.69 11.80 -47.77
CA GLU A 832 -5.36 12.28 -47.38
C GLU A 832 -4.95 11.95 -45.93
N LEU A 833 -5.90 11.95 -44.99
CA LEU A 833 -5.66 11.76 -43.55
C LEU A 833 -5.49 10.31 -43.11
N PHE A 834 -6.17 9.36 -43.76
CA PHE A 834 -6.28 8.01 -43.23
C PHE A 834 -5.78 6.94 -44.19
N THR A 835 -5.36 5.80 -43.63
CA THR A 835 -5.16 4.58 -44.41
C THR A 835 -6.50 4.03 -44.90
N ASP A 836 -6.41 3.23 -45.95
CA ASP A 836 -7.53 2.87 -46.83
C ASP A 836 -8.70 2.12 -46.15
N ASP A 837 -8.46 1.48 -45.01
CA ASP A 837 -9.46 0.73 -44.25
C ASP A 837 -10.06 1.55 -43.07
N HIS A 838 -9.88 2.87 -43.09
CA HIS A 838 -10.42 3.74 -42.05
C HIS A 838 -11.91 4.01 -42.25
N MET A 839 -12.71 3.70 -41.22
CA MET A 839 -14.18 3.84 -41.28
C MET A 839 -14.65 5.25 -41.66
N THR A 840 -13.89 6.30 -41.31
CA THR A 840 -14.24 7.68 -41.68
C THR A 840 -14.22 7.89 -43.20
N HIS A 841 -13.27 7.29 -43.91
CA HIS A 841 -13.18 7.37 -45.37
C HIS A 841 -14.34 6.61 -46.04
N GLU A 842 -14.62 5.38 -45.59
CA GLU A 842 -15.77 4.59 -46.07
C GLU A 842 -17.11 5.31 -45.83
N TYR A 843 -17.26 5.98 -44.69
CA TYR A 843 -18.49 6.69 -44.33
C TYR A 843 -18.71 7.94 -45.17
N CYS A 844 -17.64 8.72 -45.47
CA CYS A 844 -17.73 9.86 -46.37
C CYS A 844 -18.11 9.42 -47.78
N LEU A 845 -17.50 8.34 -48.28
CA LEU A 845 -17.86 7.75 -49.58
C LEU A 845 -19.33 7.31 -49.61
N HIS A 846 -19.80 6.62 -48.57
CA HIS A 846 -21.19 6.17 -48.50
C HIS A 846 -22.20 7.33 -48.58
N ASN A 847 -21.99 8.39 -47.80
CA ASN A 847 -22.89 9.55 -47.81
C ASN A 847 -22.82 10.32 -49.14
N LEU A 848 -21.63 10.43 -49.73
CA LEU A 848 -21.44 11.04 -51.05
C LEU A 848 -22.25 10.29 -52.11
N LEU A 849 -22.12 8.97 -52.18
CA LEU A 849 -22.82 8.13 -53.16
C LEU A 849 -24.35 8.17 -52.97
N ILE A 850 -24.86 8.08 -51.74
CA ILE A 850 -26.32 8.19 -51.47
C ILE A 850 -26.87 9.54 -51.92
N THR A 851 -26.10 10.62 -51.73
CA THR A 851 -26.51 11.95 -52.12
C THR A 851 -26.48 12.08 -53.65
N LEU A 852 -25.47 11.50 -54.28
CA LEU A 852 -25.33 11.49 -55.74
C LEU A 852 -26.46 10.70 -56.42
N GLU A 853 -26.84 9.52 -55.91
CA GLU A 853 -27.97 8.73 -56.44
C GLU A 853 -29.30 9.51 -56.41
N LYS A 854 -29.44 10.47 -55.50
CA LYS A 854 -30.63 11.32 -55.37
C LYS A 854 -30.56 12.62 -56.17
N HIS A 855 -29.41 12.91 -56.78
CA HIS A 855 -29.21 14.12 -57.56
C HIS A 855 -30.16 14.11 -58.78
N PRO A 856 -30.86 15.21 -59.10
CA PRO A 856 -31.83 15.22 -60.21
C PRO A 856 -31.17 15.20 -61.60
N ASP A 857 -29.92 15.66 -61.71
CA ASP A 857 -29.17 15.76 -62.96
C ASP A 857 -28.26 14.52 -63.19
N PRO A 858 -28.51 13.71 -64.24
CA PRO A 858 -27.71 12.52 -64.56
C PRO A 858 -26.29 12.84 -65.06
N GLU A 859 -26.05 14.01 -65.65
CA GLU A 859 -24.71 14.39 -66.13
C GLU A 859 -23.78 14.67 -64.93
N ILE A 860 -24.31 15.32 -63.89
CA ILE A 860 -23.61 15.52 -62.62
C ILE A 860 -23.38 14.16 -61.94
N GLN A 861 -24.37 13.26 -61.96
CA GLN A 861 -24.20 11.90 -61.42
C GLN A 861 -23.03 11.17 -62.07
N GLU A 862 -22.96 11.16 -63.40
CA GLU A 862 -21.92 10.49 -64.16
C GLU A 862 -20.56 11.11 -63.87
N LYS A 863 -20.42 12.43 -64.05
CA LYS A 863 -19.16 13.15 -63.86
C LYS A 863 -18.60 13.01 -62.45
N THR A 864 -19.42 13.18 -61.41
CA THR A 864 -18.97 13.03 -60.02
C THR A 864 -18.64 11.56 -59.71
N THR A 865 -19.36 10.60 -60.29
CA THR A 865 -19.02 9.17 -60.12
C THR A 865 -17.67 8.85 -60.75
N GLU A 866 -17.38 9.38 -61.94
CA GLU A 866 -16.07 9.25 -62.60
C GLU A 866 -14.96 9.87 -61.75
N GLU A 867 -15.18 11.04 -61.17
CA GLU A 867 -14.20 11.71 -60.30
C GLU A 867 -13.91 10.88 -59.02
N VAL A 868 -14.95 10.41 -58.33
CA VAL A 868 -14.79 9.54 -57.16
C VAL A 868 -14.08 8.24 -57.54
N TYR A 869 -14.43 7.66 -58.69
CA TYR A 869 -13.79 6.46 -59.20
C TYR A 869 -12.31 6.71 -59.51
N ALA A 870 -11.97 7.82 -60.17
CA ALA A 870 -10.59 8.20 -60.47
C ALA A 870 -9.75 8.39 -59.20
N GLN A 871 -10.23 9.17 -58.22
CA GLN A 871 -9.55 9.36 -56.93
C GLN A 871 -9.34 8.03 -56.19
N CYS A 872 -10.31 7.13 -56.27
CA CYS A 872 -10.18 5.79 -55.69
C CYS A 872 -9.17 4.92 -56.48
N VAL A 873 -9.19 4.93 -57.82
CA VAL A 873 -8.27 4.13 -58.63
C VAL A 873 -6.82 4.60 -58.46
N GLU A 874 -6.58 5.91 -58.50
CA GLU A 874 -5.28 6.52 -58.26
C GLU A 874 -4.71 6.08 -56.90
N ARG A 875 -5.57 5.99 -55.90
CA ARG A 875 -5.18 5.65 -54.55
C ARG A 875 -5.01 4.15 -54.29
N PHE A 876 -5.88 3.31 -54.85
CA PHE A 876 -5.97 1.89 -54.50
C PHE A 876 -5.37 0.94 -55.54
N GLY A 877 -5.10 1.39 -56.77
CA GLY A 877 -4.49 0.60 -57.83
C GLY A 877 -5.32 -0.58 -58.37
N ASP A 878 -6.44 -0.96 -57.71
CA ASP A 878 -7.27 -2.10 -58.09
C ASP A 878 -8.78 -1.79 -57.93
N GLY A 879 -9.51 -1.83 -59.06
CA GLY A 879 -10.95 -1.59 -59.12
C GLY A 879 -11.80 -2.61 -58.34
N HIS A 880 -11.25 -3.76 -57.96
CA HIS A 880 -11.97 -4.78 -57.19
C HIS A 880 -12.31 -4.37 -55.75
N LYS A 881 -11.41 -3.64 -55.07
CA LYS A 881 -11.66 -3.16 -53.69
C LYS A 881 -12.75 -2.09 -53.68
N LEU A 882 -12.71 -1.20 -54.68
CA LEU A 882 -13.72 -0.21 -55.04
C LEU A 882 -15.10 -0.84 -55.29
N LEU A 883 -15.18 -1.86 -56.14
CA LEU A 883 -16.41 -2.59 -56.42
C LEU A 883 -16.96 -3.28 -55.17
N SER A 884 -16.09 -3.74 -54.27
CA SER A 884 -16.49 -4.31 -52.98
C SER A 884 -17.06 -3.26 -52.02
N LEU A 885 -16.49 -2.06 -51.99
CA LEU A 885 -16.96 -0.91 -51.20
C LEU A 885 -18.30 -0.41 -51.75
N PHE A 886 -18.43 -0.28 -53.08
CA PHE A 886 -19.69 0.00 -53.78
C PHE A 886 -20.77 -1.06 -53.52
N LYS A 887 -20.42 -2.36 -53.60
CA LYS A 887 -21.37 -3.44 -53.30
C LYS A 887 -21.78 -3.48 -51.83
N LYS A 888 -20.90 -3.08 -50.90
CA LYS A 888 -21.20 -2.99 -49.47
C LYS A 888 -22.08 -1.77 -49.15
N SER A 889 -21.84 -0.63 -49.78
CA SER A 889 -22.63 0.59 -49.58
C SER A 889 -24.06 0.44 -50.11
N LYS A 890 -24.26 -0.30 -51.22
CA LYS A 890 -25.59 -0.59 -51.78
C LYS A 890 -26.40 -1.64 -51.00
N LYS A 891 -25.76 -2.39 -50.07
CA LYS A 891 -26.37 -3.46 -49.27
C LYS A 891 -26.74 -3.04 -47.84
N LYS A 892 -26.26 -1.87 -47.39
CA LYS A 892 -26.62 -1.22 -46.12
C LYS A 892 -27.59 -0.08 -46.39
#